data_AF-A0A507SSZ7-F1
#
_entry.id   AF-A0A507SSZ7-F1
#
_cell.length_a   1.000
_cell.length_b   1.000
_cell.length_c   1.000
_cell.angle_alpha   90.00
_cell.angle_beta   90.00
_cell.angle_gamma   90.00
#
_symmetry.space_group_name_H-M   'P 1'
#
loop_
_entity.id
_entity.type
_entity.pdbx_description
1 polymer ?
#
loop_
_entity_poly.entity_id
_entity_poly.type
_entity_poly.pdbx_seq_one_letter_code
_entity_poly.pdbx_strand_id
1 'polypeptide(L)'
;MKNNDAKLILEIQGLKKYFTNNGIINKAVNDVSFSVHEGEIVGLIGESGSGKTTVGRSLLRLYDDFNGFVTLDGQVISGKRISRRKSKFLRKNIQMIFQDPHASLNGQKNIYTTLKEPLVVNGIIKDKVNDIFKDWQEIKTNFFYTFKHKYKTLKLKNLTTINKLAAEFFQEWKQRFAFWKIDPKLSFEDNFNSFYGYLESKQNVESQIVDDLYKNTDELMNYYFQKQNDYRTSNIDFDESDLLEAKEKYYKAQKLQKISPARYEALNQRKVLKNEYIQLKKAIKEERIANTNTFNNFITEFKKDAIIYRNAKWISVDLEIYAHNIKNQLLSLKLNKVSKELKTQLPHLKYEEVRAVITSLQEYSKQFYSQHLLNISYTPQIKSNILDCISKNFFFDASSFIELNDENHIKNQEQISQLYSKMSELVKTPNNVDEFITHEEFENAKQAYQDAVAMNQKMIDEYVVEHKKRLEVLEQQISEQKLIYNSLKDIQSECNSACDQAFATFIQYINKHLHNLKTSNEQKTHVKEVQKLIKLYESKYKGKKATLKSFEFEARYLNKDIKAIKVLLGIQSDKLVENKVWKVIKHLATYPYSWLKIANLLTKTTIYKSLESVGLLKQFAFRYPHEFSGGQRQRIVIARALITQPKVIVADEPIASLDISIQAQVVNLLKDLCEQKNIGMIFIAHDLSMIEYIADRVQIMHYGKIVESGDTAKVYQRPLHPYTINLFKAIPKISNANEKFENISFELDYFKGQQYPNVPEIFEVEKDHYIYGTKAQYDEWVK
;
A
#
# COMPACT_ATOMS: atom_id res chain seq x y z
N MET A 1 -13.70 -12.48 17.23
CA MET A 1 -13.91 -13.66 16.38
C MET A 1 -13.80 -13.22 14.93
N LYS A 2 -12.64 -13.42 14.30
CA LYS A 2 -12.43 -13.09 12.87
C LYS A 2 -13.04 -14.21 12.01
N ASN A 3 -13.57 -13.85 10.83
CA ASN A 3 -14.23 -14.77 9.90
C ASN A 3 -13.34 -15.97 9.56
N ASN A 4 -13.86 -17.19 9.75
CA ASN A 4 -13.21 -18.44 9.29
C ASN A 4 -13.08 -18.52 7.75
N ASP A 5 -13.62 -17.55 6.99
CA ASP A 5 -13.56 -17.47 5.53
C ASP A 5 -12.56 -16.42 5.00
N ALA A 6 -11.59 -15.98 5.81
CA ALA A 6 -10.60 -15.00 5.38
C ALA A 6 -9.76 -15.55 4.20
N LYS A 7 -9.71 -14.79 3.10
CA LYS A 7 -9.02 -15.23 1.88
C LYS A 7 -7.50 -15.31 2.09
N LEU A 8 -6.89 -16.41 1.66
CA LEU A 8 -5.43 -16.58 1.60
C LEU A 8 -4.81 -15.57 0.61
N ILE A 9 -3.93 -14.70 1.10
CA ILE A 9 -3.21 -13.72 0.26
C ILE A 9 -1.80 -14.20 -0.03
N LEU A 10 -1.07 -14.67 0.98
CA LEU A 10 0.33 -15.05 0.83
C LEU A 10 0.52 -16.47 1.32
N GLU A 11 1.05 -17.33 0.47
CA GLU A 11 1.45 -18.69 0.83
C GLU A 11 2.97 -18.80 0.67
N ILE A 12 3.65 -19.28 1.70
CA ILE A 12 5.08 -19.54 1.72
C ILE A 12 5.27 -21.01 2.06
N GLN A 13 5.98 -21.74 1.20
CA GLN A 13 6.27 -23.15 1.41
C GLN A 13 7.71 -23.49 1.04
N GLY A 14 8.41 -24.09 2.00
CA GLY A 14 9.78 -24.51 1.87
C GLY A 14 10.72 -23.38 1.47
N LEU A 15 10.49 -22.16 1.98
CA LEU A 15 11.33 -21.02 1.67
C LEU A 15 12.76 -21.30 2.13
N LYS A 16 13.69 -21.24 1.18
CA LYS A 16 15.12 -21.45 1.44
C LYS A 16 15.92 -20.30 0.87
N LYS A 17 16.71 -19.64 1.72
CA LYS A 17 17.65 -18.60 1.33
C LYS A 17 18.99 -18.84 2.01
N TYR A 18 19.97 -19.19 1.18
CA TYR A 18 21.34 -19.43 1.62
C TYR A 18 22.26 -18.32 1.08
N PHE A 19 23.25 -17.94 1.89
CA PHE A 19 24.31 -17.02 1.52
C PHE A 19 25.64 -17.77 1.42
N THR A 20 26.46 -17.41 0.45
CA THR A 20 27.79 -18.02 0.22
C THR A 20 28.86 -16.98 0.51
N ASN A 21 29.60 -17.13 1.60
CA ASN A 21 30.72 -16.27 1.97
C ASN A 21 32.00 -17.10 2.05
N ASN A 22 33.03 -16.77 1.26
CA ASN A 22 34.34 -17.46 1.25
C ASN A 22 34.25 -19.00 1.17
N GLY A 23 33.29 -19.52 0.39
CA GLY A 23 33.05 -20.96 0.25
C GLY A 23 32.19 -21.60 1.34
N ILE A 24 31.90 -20.89 2.44
CA ILE A 24 30.99 -21.31 3.51
C ILE A 24 29.56 -20.94 3.13
N ILE A 25 28.65 -21.91 3.23
CA ILE A 25 27.22 -21.73 2.95
C ILE A 25 26.50 -21.49 4.27
N ASN A 26 26.03 -20.28 4.50
CA ASN A 26 25.17 -19.93 5.64
C ASN A 26 23.70 -20.12 5.26
N LYS A 27 23.00 -21.00 5.99
CA LYS A 27 21.57 -21.30 5.81
C LYS A 27 20.71 -20.30 6.58
N ALA A 28 20.63 -19.05 6.12
CA ALA A 28 19.89 -18.00 6.82
C ALA A 28 18.38 -18.28 6.92
N VAL A 29 17.78 -18.92 5.92
CA VAL A 29 16.40 -19.43 5.95
C VAL A 29 16.41 -20.83 5.35
N ASN A 30 15.83 -21.80 6.04
CA ASN A 30 15.86 -23.20 5.67
C ASN A 30 14.51 -23.86 5.93
N ASP A 31 13.72 -24.02 4.87
CA ASP A 31 12.46 -24.76 4.88
C ASP A 31 11.34 -24.08 5.69
N VAL A 32 11.26 -22.75 5.59
CA VAL A 32 10.22 -21.95 6.27
C VAL A 32 8.92 -22.00 5.50
N SER A 33 7.83 -22.39 6.17
CA SER A 33 6.50 -22.51 5.58
C SER A 33 5.44 -21.89 6.49
N PHE A 34 4.64 -20.96 5.98
CA PHE A 34 3.47 -20.38 6.66
C PHE A 34 2.61 -19.60 5.65
N SER A 35 1.41 -19.20 6.07
CA SER A 35 0.44 -18.46 5.26
C SER A 35 0.00 -17.16 5.94
N VAL A 36 -0.52 -16.22 5.15
CA VAL A 36 -1.11 -14.96 5.62
C VAL A 36 -2.42 -14.70 4.87
N HIS A 37 -3.48 -14.43 5.63
CA HIS A 37 -4.84 -14.14 5.15
C HIS A 37 -5.17 -12.65 5.19
N GLU A 38 -6.30 -12.26 4.58
CA GLU A 38 -6.83 -10.88 4.63
C GLU A 38 -7.14 -10.43 6.06
N GLY A 39 -6.54 -9.30 6.48
CA GLY A 39 -6.70 -8.74 7.81
C GLY A 39 -6.03 -9.53 8.95
N GLU A 40 -5.22 -10.54 8.61
CA GLU A 40 -4.46 -11.35 9.56
C GLU A 40 -3.07 -10.77 9.81
N ILE A 41 -2.65 -10.79 11.07
CA ILE A 41 -1.30 -10.41 11.51
C ILE A 41 -0.56 -11.65 11.97
N VAL A 42 0.49 -12.03 11.24
CA VAL A 42 1.38 -13.13 11.57
C VAL A 42 2.66 -12.58 12.18
N GLY A 43 2.89 -12.88 13.45
CA GLY A 43 4.10 -12.55 14.19
C GLY A 43 5.25 -13.50 13.82
N LEU A 44 6.39 -12.97 13.39
CA LEU A 44 7.62 -13.74 13.18
C LEU A 44 8.65 -13.33 14.22
N ILE A 45 8.97 -14.23 15.14
CA ILE A 45 9.81 -13.93 16.30
C ILE A 45 11.02 -14.85 16.41
N GLY A 46 12.05 -14.40 17.13
CA GLY A 46 13.26 -15.14 17.46
C GLY A 46 14.41 -14.18 17.75
N GLU A 47 15.56 -14.72 18.13
CA GLU A 47 16.76 -13.94 18.40
C GLU A 47 17.31 -13.19 17.17
N SER A 48 18.20 -12.24 17.43
CA SER A 48 18.99 -11.61 16.37
C SER A 48 19.76 -12.66 15.58
N GLY A 49 19.73 -12.59 14.25
CA GLY A 49 20.36 -13.59 13.39
C GLY A 49 19.57 -14.87 13.13
N SER A 50 18.37 -15.04 13.72
CA SER A 50 17.55 -16.25 13.47
C SER A 50 17.02 -16.36 12.03
N GLY A 51 17.07 -15.29 11.23
CA GLY A 51 16.73 -15.26 9.80
C GLY A 51 15.48 -14.44 9.43
N LYS A 52 14.80 -13.81 10.40
CA LYS A 52 13.49 -13.14 10.22
C LYS A 52 13.49 -12.06 9.13
N THR A 53 14.43 -11.12 9.21
CA THR A 53 14.64 -10.08 8.19
C THR A 53 14.97 -10.69 6.83
N THR A 54 15.65 -11.84 6.78
CA THR A 54 15.94 -12.54 5.51
C THR A 54 14.66 -13.06 4.86
N VAL A 55 13.73 -13.62 5.63
CA VAL A 55 12.39 -14.01 5.14
C VAL A 55 11.69 -12.81 4.51
N GLY A 56 11.58 -11.71 5.25
CA GLY A 56 10.96 -10.47 4.77
C GLY A 56 11.57 -9.94 3.48
N ARG A 57 12.91 -9.81 3.44
CA ARG A 57 13.64 -9.32 2.26
C ARG A 57 13.53 -10.25 1.05
N SER A 58 13.45 -11.57 1.26
CA SER A 58 13.21 -12.55 0.19
C SER A 58 11.83 -12.39 -0.42
N LEU A 59 10.77 -12.15 0.37
CA LEU A 59 9.40 -11.94 -0.13
C LEU A 59 9.30 -10.69 -1.03
N LEU A 60 10.01 -9.62 -0.68
CA LEU A 60 10.12 -8.42 -1.51
C LEU A 60 11.08 -8.56 -2.70
N ARG A 61 11.75 -9.70 -2.84
CA ARG A 61 12.80 -9.96 -3.84
C ARG A 61 13.93 -8.95 -3.80
N LEU A 62 14.31 -8.49 -2.60
CA LEU A 62 15.59 -7.80 -2.39
C LEU A 62 16.76 -8.79 -2.51
N TYR A 63 16.47 -10.08 -2.26
CA TYR A 63 17.29 -11.20 -2.70
C TYR A 63 16.53 -11.98 -3.79
N ASP A 64 17.03 -11.95 -5.03
CA ASP A 64 16.38 -12.60 -6.18
C ASP A 64 16.60 -14.12 -6.26
N ASP A 65 17.48 -14.67 -5.41
CA ASP A 65 17.89 -16.07 -5.38
C ASP A 65 17.41 -16.77 -4.09
N PHE A 66 16.11 -17.00 -3.97
CA PHE A 66 15.53 -17.90 -2.99
C PHE A 66 14.81 -19.07 -3.67
N ASN A 67 14.69 -20.18 -2.96
CA ASN A 67 13.94 -21.36 -3.39
C ASN A 67 12.68 -21.55 -2.54
N GLY A 68 11.85 -22.51 -2.92
CA GLY A 68 10.52 -22.74 -2.35
C GLY A 68 9.39 -22.23 -3.24
N PHE A 69 8.16 -22.53 -2.83
CA PHE A 69 6.93 -22.08 -3.47
C PHE A 69 6.43 -20.86 -2.71
N VAL A 70 6.27 -19.73 -3.42
CA VAL A 70 5.72 -18.51 -2.84
C VAL A 70 4.70 -17.94 -3.81
N THR A 71 3.47 -17.80 -3.34
CA THR A 71 2.35 -17.25 -4.11
C THR A 71 1.79 -16.01 -3.40
N LEU A 72 1.39 -15.03 -4.20
CA LEU A 72 0.73 -13.80 -3.77
C LEU A 72 -0.57 -13.64 -4.54
N ASP A 73 -1.70 -13.73 -3.86
CA ASP A 73 -3.06 -13.62 -4.41
C ASP A 73 -3.25 -14.58 -5.59
N GLY A 74 -2.84 -15.85 -5.38
CA GLY A 74 -2.86 -16.91 -6.38
C GLY A 74 -1.79 -16.78 -7.49
N GLN A 75 -0.95 -15.74 -7.48
CA GLN A 75 0.12 -15.56 -8.46
C GLN A 75 1.47 -15.97 -7.91
N VAL A 76 2.17 -16.83 -8.64
CA VAL A 76 3.54 -17.25 -8.32
C VAL A 76 4.51 -16.07 -8.36
N ILE A 77 5.21 -15.87 -7.25
CA ILE A 77 6.28 -14.86 -7.12
C ILE A 77 7.66 -15.47 -6.84
N SER A 78 7.73 -16.78 -6.55
CA SER A 78 8.99 -17.53 -6.55
C SER A 78 9.55 -17.70 -7.98
N GLY A 79 10.86 -17.91 -8.11
CA GLY A 79 11.52 -17.93 -9.43
C GLY A 79 12.69 -16.97 -9.53
N LYS A 80 13.82 -17.43 -10.08
CA LYS A 80 14.97 -16.55 -10.37
C LYS A 80 14.63 -15.40 -11.33
N ARG A 81 13.65 -15.57 -12.22
CA ARG A 81 13.19 -14.53 -13.16
C ARG A 81 11.68 -14.40 -13.11
N ILE A 82 11.17 -13.17 -13.03
CA ILE A 82 9.75 -12.84 -13.19
C ILE A 82 9.57 -11.79 -14.28
N SER A 83 8.40 -11.79 -14.92
CA SER A 83 8.09 -10.80 -15.96
C SER A 83 8.01 -9.39 -15.36
N ARG A 84 8.24 -8.35 -16.18
CA ARG A 84 8.10 -6.94 -15.75
C ARG A 84 6.71 -6.63 -15.18
N ARG A 85 5.67 -7.29 -15.71
CA ARG A 85 4.28 -7.17 -15.21
C ARG A 85 4.14 -7.77 -13.81
N LYS A 86 4.63 -8.99 -13.59
CA LYS A 86 4.63 -9.65 -12.28
C LYS A 86 5.48 -8.88 -11.26
N SER A 87 6.63 -8.35 -11.68
CA SER A 87 7.46 -7.49 -10.82
C SER A 87 6.72 -6.20 -10.42
N LYS A 88 6.02 -5.56 -11.35
CA LYS A 88 5.18 -4.39 -11.05
C LYS A 88 4.01 -4.74 -10.11
N PHE A 89 3.38 -5.90 -10.32
CA PHE A 89 2.33 -6.43 -9.44
C PHE A 89 2.86 -6.67 -8.01
N LEU A 90 3.98 -7.39 -7.87
CA LEU A 90 4.64 -7.65 -6.60
C LEU A 90 4.98 -6.34 -5.86
N ARG A 91 5.68 -5.42 -6.54
CA ARG A 91 6.12 -4.12 -5.95
C ARG A 91 4.97 -3.17 -5.62
N LYS A 92 3.76 -3.43 -6.12
CA LYS A 92 2.55 -2.70 -5.71
C LYS A 92 1.88 -3.37 -4.52
N ASN A 93 1.89 -4.70 -4.46
CA ASN A 93 1.08 -5.47 -3.53
C ASN A 93 1.81 -5.98 -2.27
N ILE A 94 3.15 -6.04 -2.27
CA ILE A 94 3.96 -6.29 -1.06
C ILE A 94 4.79 -5.05 -0.79
N GLN A 95 4.67 -4.50 0.42
CA GLN A 95 5.47 -3.35 0.88
C GLN A 95 6.18 -3.68 2.18
N MET A 96 7.31 -3.00 2.43
CA MET A 96 8.11 -3.20 3.64
C MET A 96 8.13 -1.95 4.49
N ILE A 97 8.02 -2.12 5.81
CA ILE A 97 8.37 -1.12 6.81
C ILE A 97 9.69 -1.59 7.41
N PHE A 98 10.76 -0.81 7.23
CA PHE A 98 12.09 -1.16 7.72
C PHE A 98 12.28 -0.72 9.18
N GLN A 99 13.24 -1.35 9.85
CA GLN A 99 13.60 -1.14 11.26
C GLN A 99 14.03 0.30 11.58
N ASP A 100 14.77 0.96 10.68
CA ASP A 100 15.23 2.34 10.86
C ASP A 100 14.52 3.31 9.89
N PRO A 101 13.68 4.24 10.41
CA PRO A 101 13.08 5.31 9.62
C PRO A 101 14.08 6.26 8.98
N HIS A 102 15.23 6.50 9.63
CA HIS A 102 16.23 7.43 9.13
C HIS A 102 16.88 6.90 7.85
N ALA A 103 17.30 5.64 7.85
CA ALA A 103 17.81 4.98 6.64
C ALA A 103 16.76 4.86 5.53
N SER A 104 15.47 4.81 5.89
CA SER A 104 14.37 4.61 4.94
C SER A 104 13.96 5.87 4.17
N LEU A 105 14.24 7.06 4.71
CA LEU A 105 13.83 8.34 4.15
C LEU A 105 15.02 9.12 3.59
N ASN A 106 14.89 9.68 2.38
CA ASN A 106 15.92 10.56 1.83
C ASN A 106 15.80 11.96 2.46
N GLY A 107 16.77 12.34 3.30
CA GLY A 107 16.80 13.63 4.00
C GLY A 107 16.83 14.88 3.10
N GLN A 108 17.17 14.74 1.82
CA GLN A 108 17.19 15.83 0.83
C GLN A 108 15.83 16.04 0.13
N LYS A 109 14.88 15.12 0.30
CA LYS A 109 13.54 15.21 -0.30
C LYS A 109 12.51 15.50 0.80
N ASN A 110 11.53 16.34 0.48
CA ASN A 110 10.39 16.54 1.37
C ASN A 110 9.46 15.31 1.40
N ILE A 111 8.56 15.27 2.39
CA ILE A 111 7.65 14.13 2.58
C ILE A 111 6.73 13.94 1.37
N TYR A 112 6.27 15.03 0.74
CA TYR A 112 5.43 15.01 -0.46
C TYR A 112 6.11 14.25 -1.60
N THR A 113 7.39 14.53 -1.87
CA THR A 113 8.15 13.86 -2.93
C THR A 113 8.35 12.38 -2.59
N THR A 114 8.65 12.08 -1.32
CA THR A 114 8.84 10.72 -0.84
C THR A 114 7.57 9.87 -0.98
N LEU A 115 6.40 10.43 -0.67
CA LEU A 115 5.10 9.75 -0.82
C LEU A 115 4.59 9.74 -2.27
N LYS A 116 4.98 10.72 -3.09
CA LYS A 116 4.66 10.77 -4.52
C LYS A 116 5.35 9.67 -5.32
N GLU A 117 6.58 9.31 -4.96
CA GLU A 117 7.39 8.33 -5.68
C GLU A 117 6.69 6.98 -5.91
N PRO A 118 6.17 6.26 -4.88
CA PRO A 118 5.49 4.99 -5.07
C PRO A 118 4.21 5.10 -5.92
N LEU A 119 3.50 6.23 -5.82
CA LEU A 119 2.30 6.51 -6.62
C LEU A 119 2.61 6.63 -8.13
N VAL A 120 3.74 7.26 -8.46
CA VAL A 120 4.19 7.46 -9.85
C VAL A 120 4.79 6.18 -10.42
N VAL A 121 5.71 5.53 -9.69
CA VAL A 121 6.41 4.31 -10.13
C VAL A 121 5.43 3.17 -10.41
N ASN A 122 4.42 3.00 -9.55
CA ASN A 122 3.40 1.97 -9.73
C ASN A 122 2.30 2.39 -10.72
N GLY A 123 2.30 3.62 -11.23
CA GLY A 123 1.33 4.12 -12.20
C GLY A 123 -0.07 4.35 -11.63
N ILE A 124 -0.22 4.40 -10.30
CA ILE A 124 -1.52 4.47 -9.62
C ILE A 124 -2.27 5.75 -10.03
N ILE A 125 -1.58 6.88 -10.06
CA ILE A 125 -2.19 8.16 -10.46
C ILE A 125 -2.51 8.15 -11.95
N LYS A 126 -1.64 7.60 -12.80
CA LYS A 126 -1.89 7.48 -14.24
C LYS A 126 -3.15 6.66 -14.50
N ASP A 127 -3.31 5.54 -13.81
CA ASP A 127 -4.47 4.66 -13.95
C ASP A 127 -5.76 5.36 -13.47
N LYS A 128 -5.73 6.07 -12.33
CA LYS A 128 -6.87 6.86 -11.83
C LYS A 128 -7.27 7.99 -12.79
N VAL A 129 -6.29 8.73 -13.33
CA VAL A 129 -6.57 9.82 -14.27
C VAL A 129 -7.13 9.25 -15.57
N ASN A 130 -6.53 8.18 -16.10
CA ASN A 130 -7.04 7.53 -17.31
C ASN A 130 -8.48 7.03 -17.12
N ASP A 131 -8.84 6.55 -15.93
CA ASP A 131 -10.21 6.14 -15.63
C ASP A 131 -11.19 7.31 -15.65
N ILE A 132 -10.82 8.44 -15.05
CA ILE A 132 -11.63 9.68 -15.09
C ILE A 132 -11.83 10.13 -16.54
N PHE A 133 -10.78 10.14 -17.35
CA PHE A 133 -10.83 10.67 -18.71
C PHE A 133 -11.59 9.78 -19.70
N LYS A 134 -12.07 8.59 -19.30
CA LYS A 134 -12.95 7.76 -20.14
C LYS A 134 -14.33 8.40 -20.35
N ASP A 135 -14.86 9.04 -19.31
CA ASP A 135 -16.22 9.59 -19.24
C ASP A 135 -16.26 11.05 -18.76
N TRP A 136 -15.10 11.69 -18.62
CA TRP A 136 -14.96 13.04 -18.09
C TRP A 136 -15.73 14.10 -18.89
N GLN A 137 -15.82 13.93 -20.20
CA GLN A 137 -16.45 14.92 -21.06
C GLN A 137 -17.97 14.89 -20.90
N GLU A 138 -18.54 13.68 -20.86
CA GLU A 138 -19.97 13.43 -20.67
C GLU A 138 -20.43 13.90 -19.28
N ILE A 139 -19.69 13.54 -18.23
CA ILE A 139 -20.03 13.92 -16.84
C ILE A 139 -20.06 15.46 -16.69
N LYS A 140 -19.12 16.16 -17.32
CA LYS A 140 -19.09 17.62 -17.27
C LYS A 140 -20.26 18.28 -17.97
N THR A 141 -20.66 17.75 -19.12
CA THR A 141 -21.76 18.34 -19.90
C THR A 141 -23.07 18.14 -19.17
N ASN A 142 -23.28 16.95 -18.62
CA ASN A 142 -24.52 16.54 -17.99
C ASN A 142 -24.73 17.23 -16.63
N PHE A 143 -23.69 17.26 -15.79
CA PHE A 143 -23.80 17.81 -14.44
C PHE A 143 -23.26 19.25 -14.28
N PHE A 144 -23.10 20.00 -15.38
CA PHE A 144 -22.48 21.34 -15.35
C PHE A 144 -23.12 22.29 -14.33
N TYR A 145 -24.45 22.46 -14.41
CA TYR A 145 -25.20 23.39 -13.53
C TYR A 145 -25.27 22.88 -12.10
N THR A 146 -25.37 21.57 -11.92
CA THR A 146 -25.34 20.89 -10.62
C THR A 146 -24.00 21.11 -9.92
N PHE A 147 -22.88 20.95 -10.64
CA PHE A 147 -21.54 21.26 -10.14
C PHE A 147 -21.35 22.74 -9.85
N LYS A 148 -21.84 23.64 -10.72
CA LYS A 148 -21.76 25.09 -10.49
C LYS A 148 -22.54 25.50 -9.25
N HIS A 149 -23.73 24.94 -9.04
CA HIS A 149 -24.56 25.17 -7.86
C HIS A 149 -23.87 24.68 -6.59
N LYS A 150 -23.39 23.43 -6.57
CA LYS A 150 -22.67 22.86 -5.41
C LYS A 150 -21.41 23.67 -5.08
N TYR A 151 -20.64 24.06 -6.10
CA TYR A 151 -19.46 24.93 -5.93
C TYR A 151 -19.81 26.28 -5.31
N LYS A 152 -20.84 26.98 -5.80
CA LYS A 152 -21.28 28.25 -5.24
C LYS A 152 -21.81 28.12 -3.82
N THR A 153 -22.61 27.08 -3.55
CA THR A 153 -23.15 26.80 -2.22
C THR A 153 -22.04 26.61 -1.20
N LEU A 154 -21.03 25.78 -1.51
CA LEU A 154 -19.88 25.57 -0.62
C LEU A 154 -18.99 26.81 -0.53
N LYS A 155 -18.88 27.60 -1.59
CA LYS A 155 -18.18 28.90 -1.53
C LYS A 155 -18.87 29.89 -0.61
N LEU A 156 -20.21 29.97 -0.67
CA LEU A 156 -21.00 30.80 0.24
C LEU A 156 -20.80 30.34 1.68
N LYS A 157 -20.94 29.03 1.95
CA LYS A 157 -20.70 28.42 3.26
C LYS A 157 -19.31 28.72 3.82
N ASN A 158 -18.28 28.67 2.97
CA ASN A 158 -16.92 29.05 3.36
C ASN A 158 -16.86 30.52 3.80
N LEU A 159 -17.40 31.44 2.99
CA LEU A 159 -17.38 32.87 3.31
C LEU A 159 -18.18 33.19 4.59
N THR A 160 -19.36 32.60 4.76
CA THR A 160 -20.18 32.83 5.97
C THR A 160 -19.47 32.33 7.23
N THR A 161 -18.83 31.17 7.16
CA THR A 161 -18.12 30.59 8.31
C THR A 161 -16.89 31.42 8.67
N ILE A 162 -16.10 31.83 7.66
CA ILE A 162 -14.96 32.73 7.84
C ILE A 162 -15.41 34.05 8.47
N ASN A 163 -16.46 34.67 7.93
CA ASN A 163 -16.95 35.95 8.41
C ASN A 163 -17.47 35.85 9.85
N LYS A 164 -18.16 34.77 10.21
CA LYS A 164 -18.64 34.55 11.58
C LYS A 164 -17.47 34.45 12.57
N LEU A 165 -16.52 33.57 12.29
CA LEU A 165 -15.34 33.37 13.15
C LEU A 165 -14.49 34.64 13.26
N ALA A 166 -14.31 35.35 12.15
CA ALA A 166 -13.51 36.57 12.10
C ALA A 166 -14.21 37.77 12.76
N ALA A 167 -15.53 37.93 12.60
CA ALA A 167 -16.26 39.07 13.15
C ALA A 167 -16.23 39.09 14.68
N GLU A 168 -16.56 37.97 15.32
CA GLU A 168 -16.53 37.83 16.78
C GLU A 168 -15.11 38.11 17.31
N PHE A 169 -14.10 37.50 16.67
CA PHE A 169 -12.71 37.62 17.06
C PHE A 169 -12.14 39.05 16.92
N PHE A 170 -12.29 39.68 15.74
CA PHE A 170 -11.66 40.97 15.49
C PHE A 170 -12.36 42.13 16.21
N GLN A 171 -13.67 42.04 16.46
CA GLN A 171 -14.36 43.05 17.26
C GLN A 171 -13.86 43.05 18.70
N GLU A 172 -13.72 41.87 19.32
CA GLU A 172 -13.19 41.74 20.67
C GLU A 172 -11.77 42.30 20.79
N TRP A 173 -10.88 41.93 19.87
CA TRP A 173 -9.49 42.37 19.92
C TRP A 173 -9.29 43.84 19.54
N LYS A 174 -10.12 44.39 18.65
CA LYS A 174 -10.12 45.83 18.36
C LYS A 174 -10.42 46.65 19.61
N GLN A 175 -11.39 46.22 20.43
CA GLN A 175 -11.68 46.86 21.71
C GLN A 175 -10.52 46.70 22.71
N ARG A 176 -9.97 45.49 22.84
CA ARG A 176 -8.83 45.23 23.74
C ARG A 176 -7.61 46.10 23.39
N PHE A 177 -7.27 46.21 22.11
CA PHE A 177 -6.13 47.03 21.66
C PHE A 177 -6.38 48.54 21.82
N ALA A 178 -7.62 49.01 21.73
CA ALA A 178 -7.94 50.43 21.94
C ALA A 178 -7.60 50.93 23.35
N PHE A 179 -7.70 50.06 24.36
CA PHE A 179 -7.38 50.37 25.75
C PHE A 179 -6.03 49.79 26.23
N TRP A 180 -5.28 49.11 25.35
CA TRP A 180 -4.06 48.41 25.74
C TRP A 180 -2.95 49.40 26.10
N LYS A 181 -2.35 49.21 27.29
CA LYS A 181 -1.19 49.93 27.79
C LYS A 181 -0.34 49.00 28.66
N ILE A 182 0.94 49.31 28.79
CA ILE A 182 1.84 48.60 29.71
C ILE A 182 1.47 49.00 31.15
N ASP A 183 1.21 48.02 32.02
CA ASP A 183 1.01 48.25 33.45
C ASP A 183 2.31 47.94 34.20
N PRO A 184 2.97 48.96 34.82
CA PRO A 184 4.17 48.75 35.60
C PRO A 184 3.99 47.86 36.85
N LYS A 185 2.75 47.64 37.30
CA LYS A 185 2.44 46.77 38.46
C LYS A 185 2.42 45.29 38.10
N LEU A 186 2.28 44.96 36.82
CA LEU A 186 2.23 43.59 36.32
C LEU A 186 3.63 43.05 35.99
N SER A 187 3.78 41.72 36.02
CA SER A 187 5.05 41.09 35.63
C SER A 187 5.34 41.29 34.14
N PHE A 188 6.59 41.08 33.71
CA PHE A 188 6.92 41.10 32.28
C PHE A 188 6.15 40.01 31.50
N GLU A 189 5.85 38.88 32.14
CA GLU A 189 5.12 37.78 31.50
C GLU A 189 3.63 38.13 31.32
N ASP A 190 3.00 38.76 32.30
CA ASP A 190 1.60 39.20 32.21
C ASP A 190 1.43 40.31 31.16
N ASN A 191 2.35 41.28 31.14
CA ASN A 191 2.38 42.33 30.11
C ASN A 191 2.61 41.74 28.72
N PHE A 192 3.46 40.71 28.58
CA PHE A 192 3.66 40.01 27.31
C PHE A 192 2.38 39.26 26.88
N ASN A 193 1.79 38.49 27.79
CA ASN A 193 0.59 37.68 27.53
C ASN A 193 -0.63 38.53 27.14
N SER A 194 -0.73 39.77 27.65
CA SER A 194 -1.84 40.70 27.38
C SER A 194 -2.07 40.96 25.88
N PHE A 195 -1.01 41.09 25.09
CA PHE A 195 -1.10 41.23 23.63
C PHE A 195 -0.76 39.93 22.89
N TYR A 196 0.11 39.07 23.46
CA TYR A 196 0.47 37.79 22.82
C TYR A 196 -0.73 36.86 22.66
N GLY A 197 -1.72 36.92 23.56
CA GLY A 197 -2.98 36.18 23.45
C GLY A 197 -3.74 36.42 22.13
N TYR A 198 -3.55 37.57 21.47
CA TYR A 198 -4.09 37.84 20.14
C TYR A 198 -3.53 36.86 19.11
N LEU A 199 -2.21 36.64 19.12
CA LEU A 199 -1.56 35.74 18.16
C LEU A 199 -1.92 34.28 18.38
N GLU A 200 -2.14 33.87 19.62
CA GLU A 200 -2.61 32.51 19.94
C GLU A 200 -4.04 32.27 19.48
N SER A 201 -4.93 33.19 19.83
CA SER A 201 -6.34 33.11 19.45
C SER A 201 -6.49 33.21 17.93
N LYS A 202 -5.71 34.08 17.27
CA LYS A 202 -5.65 34.17 15.81
C LYS A 202 -5.22 32.86 15.16
N GLN A 203 -4.21 32.18 15.71
CA GLN A 203 -3.79 30.87 15.19
C GLN A 203 -4.94 29.85 15.25
N ASN A 204 -5.71 29.83 16.33
CA ASN A 204 -6.83 28.89 16.47
C ASN A 204 -7.93 29.17 15.43
N VAL A 205 -8.27 30.44 15.22
CA VAL A 205 -9.25 30.87 14.21
C VAL A 205 -8.77 30.51 12.80
N GLU A 206 -7.52 30.81 12.45
CA GLU A 206 -6.94 30.49 11.13
C GLU A 206 -6.90 28.96 10.89
N SER A 207 -6.59 28.16 11.92
CA SER A 207 -6.62 26.70 11.82
C SER A 207 -8.02 26.19 11.50
N GLN A 208 -9.05 26.66 12.22
CA GLN A 208 -10.45 26.27 11.98
C GLN A 208 -10.89 26.64 10.56
N ILE A 209 -10.54 27.85 10.09
CA ILE A 209 -10.83 28.30 8.73
C ILE A 209 -10.21 27.37 7.69
N VAL A 210 -8.93 27.03 7.85
CA VAL A 210 -8.22 26.16 6.92
C VAL A 210 -8.81 24.75 6.90
N ASP A 211 -9.17 24.20 8.07
CA ASP A 211 -9.79 22.88 8.19
C ASP A 211 -11.17 22.81 7.49
N ASP A 212 -12.00 23.84 7.69
CA ASP A 212 -13.30 23.94 7.01
C ASP A 212 -13.16 24.07 5.49
N LEU A 213 -12.17 24.84 5.03
CA LEU A 213 -11.89 24.95 3.60
C LEU A 213 -11.45 23.60 3.03
N TYR A 214 -10.61 22.84 3.73
CA TYR A 214 -10.23 21.48 3.31
C TYR A 214 -11.44 20.57 3.21
N LYS A 215 -12.27 20.52 4.25
CA LYS A 215 -13.50 19.71 4.29
C LYS A 215 -14.41 20.01 3.10
N ASN A 216 -14.62 21.28 2.80
CA ASN A 216 -15.46 21.70 1.67
C ASN A 216 -14.80 21.38 0.30
N THR A 217 -13.46 21.40 0.19
CA THR A 217 -12.78 20.92 -1.04
C THR A 217 -12.88 19.41 -1.22
N ASP A 218 -12.79 18.64 -0.15
CA ASP A 218 -12.96 17.19 -0.17
C ASP A 218 -14.43 16.83 -0.52
N GLU A 219 -15.40 17.60 0.00
CA GLU A 219 -16.82 17.46 -0.36
C GLU A 219 -17.05 17.68 -1.86
N LEU A 220 -16.42 18.69 -2.47
CA LEU A 220 -16.50 18.92 -3.92
C LEU A 220 -15.90 17.76 -4.74
N MET A 221 -14.75 17.25 -4.31
CA MET A 221 -14.10 16.12 -4.98
C MET A 221 -14.94 14.86 -4.88
N ASN A 222 -15.47 14.55 -3.69
CA ASN A 222 -16.32 13.39 -3.47
C ASN A 222 -17.62 13.51 -4.26
N TYR A 223 -18.20 14.71 -4.35
CA TYR A 223 -19.41 14.96 -5.15
C TYR A 223 -19.20 14.68 -6.65
N TYR A 224 -18.03 15.03 -7.20
CA TYR A 224 -17.68 14.64 -8.58
C TYR A 224 -17.67 13.12 -8.75
N PHE A 225 -17.00 12.39 -7.84
CA PHE A 225 -16.92 10.93 -7.93
C PHE A 225 -18.27 10.25 -7.72
N GLN A 226 -19.12 10.80 -6.85
CA GLN A 226 -20.51 10.36 -6.70
C GLN A 226 -21.26 10.49 -8.02
N LYS A 227 -21.19 11.65 -8.68
CA LYS A 227 -21.87 11.87 -9.97
C LYS A 227 -21.29 11.05 -11.11
N GLN A 228 -19.99 10.79 -11.08
CA GLN A 228 -19.36 9.82 -11.99
C GLN A 228 -19.92 8.41 -11.79
N ASN A 229 -20.13 7.99 -10.54
CA ASN A 229 -20.75 6.70 -10.25
C ASN A 229 -22.22 6.66 -10.65
N ASP A 230 -22.99 7.71 -10.36
CA ASP A 230 -24.39 7.86 -10.78
C ASP A 230 -24.52 7.72 -12.31
N TYR A 231 -23.63 8.39 -13.07
CA TYR A 231 -23.56 8.27 -14.53
C TYR A 231 -23.26 6.84 -15.00
N ARG A 232 -22.28 6.17 -14.38
CA ARG A 232 -21.90 4.79 -14.74
C ARG A 232 -22.95 3.74 -14.38
N THR A 233 -23.79 4.03 -13.40
CA THR A 233 -24.86 3.15 -12.93
C THR A 233 -26.23 3.48 -13.55
N SER A 234 -26.27 4.41 -14.50
CA SER A 234 -27.49 4.91 -15.14
C SER A 234 -28.52 5.49 -14.16
N ASN A 235 -28.09 5.93 -12.98
CA ASN A 235 -28.93 6.60 -12.00
C ASN A 235 -28.90 8.12 -12.25
N ILE A 236 -29.42 8.52 -13.41
CA ILE A 236 -29.44 9.90 -13.89
C ILE A 236 -30.87 10.45 -13.71
N ASP A 237 -31.03 11.77 -13.54
CA ASP A 237 -32.36 12.42 -13.59
C ASP A 237 -33.05 12.05 -14.92
N PHE A 238 -34.38 11.90 -14.86
CA PHE A 238 -35.25 11.19 -15.81
C PHE A 238 -35.09 11.53 -17.31
N ASP A 239 -34.43 12.63 -17.70
CA ASP A 239 -34.44 13.16 -19.07
C ASP A 239 -33.19 12.84 -19.92
N GLU A 240 -32.06 12.44 -19.32
CA GLU A 240 -30.82 12.15 -20.08
C GLU A 240 -30.71 10.70 -20.56
N SER A 241 -31.39 9.76 -19.88
CA SER A 241 -31.42 8.34 -20.25
C SER A 241 -32.04 8.16 -21.64
N ASP A 242 -33.17 8.83 -21.88
CA ASP A 242 -33.90 8.74 -23.14
C ASP A 242 -33.08 9.32 -24.32
N LEU A 243 -32.34 10.41 -24.09
CA LEU A 243 -31.44 10.96 -25.12
C LEU A 243 -30.27 10.02 -25.40
N LEU A 244 -29.65 9.43 -24.37
CA LEU A 244 -28.54 8.50 -24.54
C LEU A 244 -29.00 7.24 -25.29
N GLU A 245 -30.15 6.68 -24.91
CA GLU A 245 -30.77 5.57 -25.62
C GLU A 245 -31.09 5.92 -27.07
N ALA A 246 -31.70 7.08 -27.33
CA ALA A 246 -32.03 7.53 -28.68
C ALA A 246 -30.76 7.75 -29.53
N LYS A 247 -29.69 8.27 -28.92
CA LYS A 247 -28.38 8.47 -29.57
C LYS A 247 -27.72 7.14 -29.91
N GLU A 248 -27.73 6.18 -28.99
CA GLU A 248 -27.22 4.83 -29.23
C GLU A 248 -28.02 4.12 -30.31
N LYS A 249 -29.36 4.21 -30.27
CA LYS A 249 -30.27 3.69 -31.30
C LYS A 249 -29.98 4.33 -32.67
N TYR A 250 -29.77 5.65 -32.74
CA TYR A 250 -29.41 6.35 -33.97
C TYR A 250 -28.03 5.93 -34.52
N TYR A 251 -26.98 5.86 -33.68
CA TYR A 251 -25.66 5.42 -34.15
C TYR A 251 -25.64 3.94 -34.53
N LYS A 252 -26.42 3.10 -33.84
CA LYS A 252 -26.67 1.72 -34.24
C LYS A 252 -27.34 1.72 -35.62
N ALA A 253 -28.43 2.45 -35.81
CA ALA A 253 -29.13 2.57 -37.09
C ALA A 253 -28.23 3.07 -38.23
N GLN A 254 -27.38 4.07 -37.99
CA GLN A 254 -26.42 4.59 -38.97
C GLN A 254 -25.40 3.53 -39.43
N LYS A 255 -24.94 2.67 -38.52
CA LYS A 255 -24.07 1.54 -38.89
C LYS A 255 -24.85 0.45 -39.62
N LEU A 256 -26.12 0.26 -39.24
CA LEU A 256 -27.00 -0.73 -39.83
C LEU A 256 -27.51 -0.40 -41.24
N GLN A 257 -27.37 0.85 -41.69
CA GLN A 257 -27.54 1.23 -43.10
C GLN A 257 -26.47 0.63 -44.04
N LYS A 258 -25.29 0.32 -43.50
CA LYS A 258 -24.13 -0.17 -44.28
C LYS A 258 -23.85 -1.65 -44.05
N ILE A 259 -24.35 -2.16 -42.93
CA ILE A 259 -24.03 -3.50 -42.42
C ILE A 259 -25.32 -4.11 -41.88
N SER A 260 -25.65 -5.36 -42.22
CA SER A 260 -26.85 -6.01 -41.67
C SER A 260 -26.76 -6.14 -40.13
N PRO A 261 -27.90 -6.18 -39.41
CA PRO A 261 -27.95 -6.40 -37.96
C PRO A 261 -27.12 -7.60 -37.50
N ALA A 262 -27.29 -8.73 -38.19
CA ALA A 262 -26.55 -9.96 -37.93
C ALA A 262 -25.02 -9.74 -38.06
N ARG A 263 -24.56 -9.00 -39.07
CA ARG A 263 -23.13 -8.74 -39.29
C ARG A 263 -22.57 -7.69 -38.32
N TYR A 264 -23.35 -6.70 -37.90
CA TYR A 264 -22.96 -5.73 -36.88
C TYR A 264 -22.70 -6.42 -35.53
N GLU A 265 -23.62 -7.29 -35.09
CA GLU A 265 -23.47 -8.06 -33.86
C GLU A 265 -22.26 -9.01 -33.95
N ALA A 266 -22.08 -9.67 -35.10
CA ALA A 266 -20.94 -10.54 -35.34
C ALA A 266 -19.58 -9.80 -35.21
N LEU A 267 -19.47 -8.56 -35.70
CA LEU A 267 -18.26 -7.75 -35.56
C LEU A 267 -17.96 -7.37 -34.10
N ASN A 268 -18.99 -7.02 -33.33
CA ASN A 268 -18.84 -6.70 -31.91
C ASN A 268 -18.41 -7.93 -31.10
N GLN A 269 -19.07 -9.06 -31.30
CA GLN A 269 -18.71 -10.34 -30.68
C GLN A 269 -17.27 -10.75 -31.05
N ARG A 270 -16.89 -10.61 -32.32
CA ARG A 270 -15.51 -10.88 -32.78
C ARG A 270 -14.47 -10.01 -32.06
N LYS A 271 -14.78 -8.74 -31.77
CA LYS A 271 -13.86 -7.86 -31.03
C LYS A 271 -13.63 -8.36 -29.60
N VAL A 272 -14.69 -8.81 -28.93
CA VAL A 272 -14.62 -9.41 -27.58
C VAL A 272 -13.80 -10.70 -27.63
N LEU A 273 -14.15 -11.63 -28.52
CA LEU A 273 -13.45 -12.91 -28.70
C LEU A 273 -11.97 -12.72 -29.07
N LYS A 274 -11.63 -11.71 -29.87
CA LYS A 274 -10.22 -11.38 -30.20
C LYS A 274 -9.44 -10.97 -28.96
N ASN A 275 -10.05 -10.19 -28.06
CA ASN A 275 -9.40 -9.80 -26.81
C ASN A 275 -9.21 -11.02 -25.90
N GLU A 276 -10.23 -11.88 -25.77
CA GLU A 276 -10.15 -13.14 -25.02
C GLU A 276 -9.05 -14.05 -25.58
N TYR A 277 -8.97 -14.22 -26.89
CA TYR A 277 -7.92 -14.99 -27.56
C TYR A 277 -6.51 -14.49 -27.25
N ILE A 278 -6.30 -13.16 -27.31
CA ILE A 278 -5.00 -12.54 -26.98
C ILE A 278 -4.67 -12.76 -25.51
N GLN A 279 -5.66 -12.63 -24.62
CA GLN A 279 -5.48 -12.85 -23.19
C GLN A 279 -5.15 -14.30 -22.87
N LEU A 280 -5.86 -15.26 -23.47
CA LEU A 280 -5.63 -16.69 -23.30
C LEU A 280 -4.22 -17.10 -23.75
N LYS A 281 -3.81 -16.71 -24.97
CA LYS A 281 -2.44 -16.99 -25.46
C LYS A 281 -1.37 -16.42 -24.54
N LYS A 282 -1.62 -15.24 -23.97
CA LYS A 282 -0.71 -14.60 -23.04
C LYS A 282 -0.66 -15.35 -21.69
N ALA A 283 -1.80 -15.80 -21.18
CA ALA A 283 -1.90 -16.59 -19.96
C ALA A 283 -1.10 -17.90 -20.08
N ILE A 284 -1.33 -18.67 -21.15
CA ILE A 284 -0.61 -19.92 -21.43
C ILE A 284 0.91 -19.68 -21.50
N LYS A 285 1.35 -18.60 -22.16
CA LYS A 285 2.77 -18.24 -22.21
C LYS A 285 3.33 -17.90 -20.82
N GLU A 286 2.57 -17.16 -20.01
CA GLU A 286 2.98 -16.79 -18.65
C GLU A 286 3.07 -18.01 -17.72
N GLU A 287 2.16 -18.98 -17.87
CA GLU A 287 2.19 -20.26 -17.15
C GLU A 287 3.42 -21.09 -17.52
N ARG A 288 3.71 -21.27 -18.82
CA ARG A 288 4.89 -22.00 -19.29
C ARG A 288 6.21 -21.41 -18.77
N ILE A 289 6.30 -20.07 -18.72
CA ILE A 289 7.46 -19.37 -18.13
C ILE A 289 7.55 -19.66 -16.63
N ALA A 290 6.42 -19.61 -15.91
CA ALA A 290 6.39 -19.88 -14.47
C ALA A 290 6.80 -21.33 -14.16
N ASN A 291 6.27 -22.31 -14.90
CA ASN A 291 6.64 -23.71 -14.84
C ASN A 291 8.17 -23.89 -15.05
N THR A 292 8.70 -23.39 -16.16
CA THR A 292 10.14 -23.48 -16.48
C THR A 292 11.02 -22.86 -15.38
N ASN A 293 10.60 -21.71 -14.83
CA ASN A 293 11.33 -21.06 -13.75
C ASN A 293 11.30 -21.86 -12.45
N THR A 294 10.17 -22.49 -12.13
CA THR A 294 10.01 -23.33 -10.95
C THR A 294 10.94 -24.53 -11.00
N PHE A 295 10.97 -25.28 -12.11
CA PHE A 295 11.95 -26.36 -12.28
C PHE A 295 13.40 -25.86 -12.20
N ASN A 296 13.73 -24.73 -12.83
CA ASN A 296 15.09 -24.18 -12.78
C ASN A 296 15.52 -23.80 -11.36
N ASN A 297 14.60 -23.35 -10.51
CA ASN A 297 14.88 -23.11 -9.09
C ASN A 297 15.25 -24.41 -8.39
N PHE A 298 14.41 -25.45 -8.47
CA PHE A 298 14.68 -26.74 -7.81
C PHE A 298 15.91 -27.45 -8.36
N ILE A 299 16.17 -27.37 -9.66
CA ILE A 299 17.44 -27.82 -10.26
C ILE A 299 18.62 -27.10 -9.58
N THR A 300 18.52 -25.78 -9.38
CA THR A 300 19.58 -25.02 -8.70
C THR A 300 19.68 -25.41 -7.22
N GLU A 301 18.56 -25.65 -6.55
CA GLU A 301 18.48 -26.13 -5.17
C GLU A 301 19.18 -27.47 -5.00
N PHE A 302 18.79 -28.51 -5.74
CA PHE A 302 19.40 -29.83 -5.66
C PHE A 302 20.91 -29.79 -5.97
N LYS A 303 21.35 -28.90 -6.87
CA LYS A 303 22.78 -28.66 -7.11
C LYS A 303 23.47 -28.05 -5.89
N LYS A 304 22.86 -27.06 -5.23
CA LYS A 304 23.40 -26.43 -4.02
C LYS A 304 23.42 -27.42 -2.86
N ASP A 305 22.36 -28.21 -2.67
CA ASP A 305 22.30 -29.24 -1.63
C ASP A 305 23.41 -30.28 -1.83
N ALA A 306 23.65 -30.74 -3.07
CA ALA A 306 24.78 -31.62 -3.36
C ALA A 306 26.13 -31.00 -2.96
N ILE A 307 26.33 -29.69 -3.13
CA ILE A 307 27.56 -28.99 -2.70
C ILE A 307 27.63 -28.92 -1.18
N ILE A 308 26.52 -28.63 -0.50
CA ILE A 308 26.44 -28.59 0.97
C ILE A 308 26.82 -29.94 1.55
N TYR A 309 26.19 -31.02 1.08
CA TYR A 309 26.49 -32.38 1.53
C TYR A 309 27.92 -32.79 1.19
N ARG A 310 28.45 -32.39 0.02
CA ARG A 310 29.86 -32.61 -0.33
C ARG A 310 30.79 -31.95 0.68
N ASN A 311 30.54 -30.70 1.06
CA ASN A 311 31.37 -29.97 2.00
C ASN A 311 31.24 -30.56 3.41
N ALA A 312 30.02 -30.86 3.87
CA ALA A 312 29.77 -31.50 5.16
C ALA A 312 30.47 -32.86 5.28
N LYS A 313 30.47 -33.65 4.21
CA LYS A 313 31.22 -34.91 4.10
C LYS A 313 32.73 -34.74 4.28
N TRP A 314 33.32 -33.65 3.80
CA TRP A 314 34.77 -33.41 3.97
C TRP A 314 35.13 -32.95 5.38
N ILE A 315 34.16 -32.40 6.12
CA ILE A 315 34.33 -31.90 7.48
C ILE A 315 34.03 -33.00 8.53
N SER A 316 33.22 -33.99 8.18
CA SER A 316 32.79 -35.04 9.11
C SER A 316 33.96 -35.90 9.60
N VAL A 317 34.08 -36.03 10.92
CA VAL A 317 35.07 -36.88 11.61
C VAL A 317 34.56 -38.31 11.78
N ASP A 318 33.24 -38.50 11.84
CA ASP A 318 32.56 -39.80 11.97
C ASP A 318 32.25 -40.42 10.59
N LEU A 319 32.54 -41.71 10.44
CA LEU A 319 32.29 -42.50 9.23
C LEU A 319 30.80 -42.64 8.91
N GLU A 320 29.91 -42.68 9.91
CA GLU A 320 28.46 -42.73 9.69
C GLU A 320 27.93 -41.41 9.15
N ILE A 321 28.41 -40.28 9.70
CA ILE A 321 28.08 -38.94 9.21
C ILE A 321 28.65 -38.74 7.80
N TYR A 322 29.86 -39.24 7.53
CA TYR A 322 30.43 -39.27 6.19
C TYR A 322 29.53 -40.05 5.22
N ALA A 323 29.13 -41.27 5.60
CA ALA A 323 28.25 -42.14 4.81
C ALA A 323 26.89 -41.48 4.55
N HIS A 324 26.28 -40.85 5.56
CA HIS A 324 25.04 -40.10 5.43
C HIS A 324 25.17 -38.96 4.40
N ASN A 325 26.22 -38.14 4.53
CA ASN A 325 26.44 -37.01 3.64
C ASN A 325 26.77 -37.42 2.20
N ILE A 326 27.53 -38.49 1.98
CA ILE A 326 27.80 -38.96 0.60
C ILE A 326 26.54 -39.55 -0.07
N LYS A 327 25.68 -40.27 0.68
CA LYS A 327 24.37 -40.74 0.19
C LYS A 327 23.53 -39.56 -0.28
N ASN A 328 23.37 -38.55 0.56
CA ASN A 328 22.59 -37.35 0.24
C ASN A 328 23.20 -36.53 -0.90
N GLN A 329 24.54 -36.42 -0.96
CA GLN A 329 25.23 -35.77 -2.09
C GLN A 329 24.84 -36.43 -3.42
N LEU A 330 24.95 -37.76 -3.51
CA LEU A 330 24.68 -38.50 -4.75
C LEU A 330 23.18 -38.51 -5.09
N LEU A 331 22.31 -38.63 -4.08
CA LEU A 331 20.86 -38.54 -4.26
C LEU A 331 20.45 -37.15 -4.80
N SER A 332 20.97 -36.06 -4.23
CA SER A 332 20.71 -34.70 -4.73
C SER A 332 21.19 -34.50 -6.18
N LEU A 333 22.31 -35.12 -6.58
CA LEU A 333 22.75 -35.09 -7.98
C LEU A 333 21.81 -35.87 -8.91
N LYS A 334 21.26 -37.01 -8.45
CA LYS A 334 20.25 -37.77 -9.20
C LYS A 334 18.96 -36.95 -9.34
N LEU A 335 18.46 -36.35 -8.26
CA LEU A 335 17.29 -35.45 -8.29
C LEU A 335 17.51 -34.28 -9.26
N ASN A 336 18.69 -33.66 -9.26
CA ASN A 336 19.03 -32.62 -10.22
C ASN A 336 18.89 -33.08 -11.68
N LYS A 337 19.30 -34.31 -12.00
CA LYS A 337 19.19 -34.88 -13.34
C LYS A 337 17.73 -35.17 -13.70
N VAL A 338 16.99 -35.83 -12.83
CA VAL A 338 15.57 -36.15 -13.03
C VAL A 338 14.74 -34.89 -13.20
N SER A 339 14.95 -33.85 -12.38
CA SER A 339 14.23 -32.57 -12.54
C SER A 339 14.54 -31.86 -13.86
N LYS A 340 15.73 -32.06 -14.46
CA LYS A 340 16.03 -31.52 -15.80
C LYS A 340 15.25 -32.25 -16.88
N GLU A 341 15.13 -33.57 -16.77
CA GLU A 341 14.35 -34.42 -17.69
C GLU A 341 12.85 -34.08 -17.58
N LEU A 342 12.30 -34.02 -16.36
CA LEU A 342 10.90 -33.62 -16.11
C LEU A 342 10.59 -32.22 -16.66
N LYS A 343 11.49 -31.25 -16.50
CA LYS A 343 11.32 -29.90 -17.07
C LYS A 343 11.14 -29.94 -18.59
N THR A 344 11.84 -30.82 -19.28
CA THR A 344 11.74 -30.95 -20.74
C THR A 344 10.48 -31.69 -21.19
N GLN A 345 10.03 -32.66 -20.40
CA GLN A 345 8.86 -33.50 -20.70
C GLN A 345 7.53 -32.82 -20.34
N LEU A 346 7.51 -31.95 -19.32
CA LEU A 346 6.29 -31.41 -18.73
C LEU A 346 6.12 -29.88 -18.90
N PRO A 347 6.21 -29.30 -20.12
CA PRO A 347 6.17 -27.85 -20.32
C PRO A 347 4.78 -27.21 -20.20
N HIS A 348 3.71 -28.01 -20.21
CA HIS A 348 2.31 -27.54 -20.25
C HIS A 348 1.58 -27.67 -18.91
N LEU A 349 2.25 -28.16 -17.86
CA LEU A 349 1.70 -28.18 -16.51
C LEU A 349 1.51 -26.76 -15.94
N LYS A 350 0.43 -26.61 -15.18
CA LYS A 350 0.13 -25.44 -14.35
C LYS A 350 1.00 -25.44 -13.11
N TYR A 351 1.02 -24.30 -12.42
CA TYR A 351 1.89 -24.15 -11.24
C TYR A 351 1.61 -25.15 -10.12
N GLU A 352 0.34 -25.34 -9.74
CA GLU A 352 -0.02 -26.29 -8.66
C GLU A 352 0.33 -27.74 -9.05
N GLU A 353 0.22 -28.07 -10.33
CA GLU A 353 0.59 -29.38 -10.86
C GLU A 353 2.12 -29.58 -10.83
N VAL A 354 2.90 -28.55 -11.19
CA VAL A 354 4.37 -28.57 -11.04
C VAL A 354 4.77 -28.69 -9.58
N ARG A 355 4.05 -28.02 -8.67
CA ARG A 355 4.26 -28.16 -7.23
C ARG A 355 3.99 -29.60 -6.79
N ALA A 356 2.89 -30.21 -7.23
CA ALA A 356 2.60 -31.62 -6.97
C ALA A 356 3.70 -32.56 -7.49
N VAL A 357 4.24 -32.32 -8.69
CA VAL A 357 5.39 -33.08 -9.24
C VAL A 357 6.61 -33.00 -8.33
N ILE A 358 6.98 -31.79 -7.92
CA ILE A 358 8.17 -31.58 -7.08
C ILE A 358 7.97 -32.18 -5.68
N THR A 359 6.79 -31.99 -5.08
CA THR A 359 6.46 -32.57 -3.78
C THR A 359 6.49 -34.10 -3.85
N SER A 360 5.87 -34.70 -4.87
CA SER A 360 5.89 -36.15 -5.09
C SER A 360 7.31 -36.68 -5.30
N LEU A 361 8.15 -35.94 -6.04
CA LEU A 361 9.56 -36.29 -6.24
C LEU A 361 10.36 -36.21 -4.93
N GLN A 362 10.09 -35.21 -4.09
CA GLN A 362 10.73 -35.07 -2.79
C GLN A 362 10.29 -36.18 -1.82
N GLU A 363 9.01 -36.50 -1.75
CA GLU A 363 8.47 -37.61 -0.95
C GLU A 363 9.04 -38.95 -1.40
N TYR A 364 9.04 -39.23 -2.72
CA TYR A 364 9.68 -40.40 -3.29
C TYR A 364 11.16 -40.49 -2.91
N SER A 365 11.88 -39.36 -2.94
CA SER A 365 13.30 -39.33 -2.55
C SER A 365 13.52 -39.70 -1.07
N LYS A 366 12.62 -39.28 -0.18
CA LYS A 366 12.67 -39.63 1.26
C LYS A 366 12.40 -41.12 1.43
N GLN A 367 11.37 -41.65 0.78
CA GLN A 367 11.04 -43.08 0.80
C GLN A 367 12.20 -43.92 0.25
N PHE A 368 12.74 -43.56 -0.92
CA PHE A 368 13.90 -44.22 -1.52
C PHE A 368 15.11 -44.23 -0.59
N TYR A 369 15.39 -43.10 0.07
CA TYR A 369 16.47 -43.02 1.04
C TYR A 369 16.27 -44.02 2.18
N SER A 370 15.08 -44.04 2.79
CA SER A 370 14.76 -44.93 3.91
C SER A 370 14.83 -46.42 3.55
N GLN A 371 14.35 -46.80 2.36
CA GLN A 371 14.25 -48.19 1.92
C GLN A 371 15.59 -48.75 1.40
N HIS A 372 16.33 -47.95 0.64
CA HIS A 372 17.48 -48.46 -0.13
C HIS A 372 18.83 -47.91 0.34
N LEU A 373 18.90 -46.67 0.83
CA LEU A 373 20.17 -46.02 1.18
C LEU A 373 20.49 -46.08 2.67
N LEU A 374 19.49 -46.14 3.55
CA LEU A 374 19.66 -46.05 5.00
C LEU A 374 20.60 -47.16 5.51
N ASN A 375 20.34 -48.41 5.12
CA ASN A 375 21.08 -49.60 5.57
C ASN A 375 22.48 -49.79 4.95
N ILE A 376 22.90 -48.93 4.01
CA ILE A 376 24.24 -49.04 3.40
C ILE A 376 25.29 -48.48 4.37
N SER A 377 26.01 -49.34 5.05
CA SER A 377 27.11 -48.96 5.95
C SER A 377 28.37 -48.49 5.20
N TYR A 378 29.28 -47.83 5.91
CA TYR A 378 30.53 -47.34 5.33
C TYR A 378 31.44 -48.49 4.85
N THR A 379 31.93 -48.37 3.62
CA THR A 379 32.98 -49.20 3.02
C THR A 379 33.90 -48.33 2.14
N PRO A 380 35.15 -48.74 1.85
CA PRO A 380 36.02 -47.98 0.95
C PRO A 380 35.41 -47.75 -0.46
N GLN A 381 34.51 -48.63 -0.89
CA GLN A 381 33.81 -48.57 -2.18
C GLN A 381 32.38 -47.99 -2.07
N ILE A 382 32.01 -47.38 -0.94
CA ILE A 382 30.64 -46.90 -0.66
C ILE A 382 30.05 -46.04 -1.79
N LYS A 383 30.87 -45.19 -2.42
CA LYS A 383 30.44 -44.35 -3.55
C LYS A 383 29.94 -45.20 -4.73
N SER A 384 30.66 -46.28 -5.07
CA SER A 384 30.28 -47.18 -6.15
C SER A 384 29.00 -47.92 -5.80
N ASN A 385 28.89 -48.42 -4.58
CA ASN A 385 27.72 -49.17 -4.11
C ASN A 385 26.46 -48.31 -4.12
N ILE A 386 26.55 -47.04 -3.68
CA ILE A 386 25.44 -46.10 -3.72
C ILE A 386 25.05 -45.78 -5.17
N LEU A 387 26.03 -45.53 -6.06
CA LEU A 387 25.74 -45.25 -7.46
C LEU A 387 25.07 -46.44 -8.17
N ASP A 388 25.53 -47.65 -7.90
CA ASP A 388 24.92 -48.88 -8.42
C ASP A 388 23.48 -49.02 -7.91
N CYS A 389 23.26 -48.87 -6.60
CA CYS A 389 21.93 -48.88 -5.99
C CYS A 389 20.99 -47.83 -6.58
N ILE A 390 21.46 -46.58 -6.77
CA ILE A 390 20.65 -45.51 -7.39
C ILE A 390 20.34 -45.85 -8.85
N SER A 391 21.30 -46.39 -9.60
CA SER A 391 21.09 -46.72 -11.01
C SER A 391 20.10 -47.87 -11.20
N LYS A 392 20.08 -48.85 -10.29
CA LYS A 392 19.23 -50.04 -10.36
C LYS A 392 17.84 -49.85 -9.79
N ASN A 393 17.67 -48.98 -8.79
CA ASN A 393 16.42 -48.92 -8.00
C ASN A 393 15.70 -47.56 -8.07
N PHE A 394 16.33 -46.48 -8.56
CA PHE A 394 15.69 -45.16 -8.60
C PHE A 394 14.84 -45.01 -9.87
N PHE A 395 13.55 -45.32 -9.77
CA PHE A 395 12.54 -45.16 -10.81
C PHE A 395 11.39 -44.29 -10.30
N PHE A 396 11.45 -43.00 -10.63
CA PHE A 396 10.34 -42.10 -10.35
C PHE A 396 9.31 -42.21 -11.48
N ASP A 397 8.11 -42.69 -11.16
CA ASP A 397 7.00 -42.75 -12.11
C ASP A 397 6.37 -41.36 -12.28
N ALA A 398 6.40 -40.86 -13.51
CA ALA A 398 5.81 -39.58 -13.90
C ALA A 398 4.67 -39.72 -14.91
N SER A 399 4.18 -40.95 -15.16
CA SER A 399 3.14 -41.26 -16.15
C SER A 399 1.89 -40.39 -15.98
N SER A 400 1.33 -40.32 -14.78
CA SER A 400 0.15 -39.49 -14.46
C SER A 400 0.35 -38.01 -14.76
N PHE A 401 1.55 -37.48 -14.55
CA PHE A 401 1.88 -36.09 -14.84
C PHE A 401 2.08 -35.84 -16.34
N ILE A 402 2.54 -36.84 -17.09
CA ILE A 402 2.66 -36.77 -18.55
C ILE A 402 1.26 -36.73 -19.17
N GLU A 403 0.36 -37.61 -18.72
CA GLU A 403 -1.05 -37.60 -19.15
C GLU A 403 -1.69 -36.23 -18.87
N LEU A 404 -1.53 -35.70 -17.66
CA LEU A 404 -2.05 -34.38 -17.30
C LEU A 404 -1.44 -33.23 -18.12
N ASN A 405 -0.15 -33.33 -18.46
CA ASN A 405 0.51 -32.36 -19.34
C ASN A 405 -0.11 -32.37 -20.74
N ASP A 406 -0.39 -33.56 -21.28
CA ASP A 406 -0.96 -33.73 -22.60
C ASP A 406 -2.42 -33.28 -22.63
N GLU A 407 -3.21 -33.60 -21.60
CA GLU A 407 -4.56 -33.07 -21.41
C GLU A 407 -4.59 -31.54 -21.38
N ASN A 408 -3.70 -30.91 -20.59
CA ASN A 408 -3.60 -29.46 -20.53
C ASN A 408 -3.18 -28.86 -21.88
N HIS A 409 -2.28 -29.52 -22.61
CA HIS A 409 -1.87 -29.09 -23.95
C HIS A 409 -3.05 -29.16 -24.93
N ILE A 410 -3.77 -30.29 -24.97
CA ILE A 410 -4.94 -30.49 -25.82
C ILE A 410 -6.02 -29.47 -25.49
N LYS A 411 -6.40 -29.32 -24.21
CA LYS A 411 -7.41 -28.36 -23.76
C LYS A 411 -7.06 -26.92 -24.16
N ASN A 412 -5.80 -26.52 -24.01
CA ASN A 412 -5.35 -25.19 -24.42
C ASN A 412 -5.43 -25.01 -25.95
N GLN A 413 -5.08 -26.04 -26.73
CA GLN A 413 -5.21 -26.00 -28.19
C GLN A 413 -6.67 -25.96 -28.63
N GLU A 414 -7.56 -26.74 -28.00
CA GLU A 414 -9.00 -26.75 -28.24
C GLU A 414 -9.63 -25.39 -27.94
N GLN A 415 -9.30 -24.76 -26.80
CA GLN A 415 -9.83 -23.43 -26.50
C GLN A 415 -9.36 -22.38 -27.52
N ILE A 416 -8.10 -22.44 -27.94
CA ILE A 416 -7.55 -21.54 -28.97
C ILE A 416 -8.26 -21.79 -30.31
N SER A 417 -8.45 -23.07 -30.69
CA SER A 417 -9.07 -23.43 -31.96
C SER A 417 -10.56 -23.08 -31.99
N GLN A 418 -11.29 -23.30 -30.89
CA GLN A 418 -12.69 -22.90 -30.72
C GLN A 418 -12.87 -21.38 -30.78
N LEU A 419 -12.00 -20.61 -30.12
CA LEU A 419 -12.04 -19.15 -30.22
C LEU A 419 -11.75 -18.70 -31.66
N TYR A 420 -10.79 -19.33 -32.32
CA TYR A 420 -10.45 -19.02 -33.71
C TYR A 420 -11.57 -19.41 -34.68
N SER A 421 -12.21 -20.57 -34.51
CA SER A 421 -13.32 -21.02 -35.35
C SER A 421 -14.52 -20.11 -35.21
N LYS A 422 -14.93 -19.79 -33.97
CA LYS A 422 -15.99 -18.79 -33.68
C LYS A 422 -15.66 -17.46 -34.34
N MET A 423 -14.43 -16.96 -34.19
CA MET A 423 -14.01 -15.72 -34.85
C MET A 423 -14.06 -15.79 -36.38
N SER A 424 -13.77 -16.94 -36.97
CA SER A 424 -13.80 -17.19 -38.42
C SER A 424 -15.23 -17.28 -38.95
N GLU A 425 -16.12 -17.98 -38.24
CA GLU A 425 -17.55 -18.05 -38.55
C GLU A 425 -18.19 -16.67 -38.57
N LEU A 426 -17.88 -15.84 -37.57
CA LEU A 426 -18.37 -14.45 -37.51
C LEU A 426 -17.85 -13.55 -38.66
N VAL A 427 -16.77 -13.93 -39.35
CA VAL A 427 -16.30 -13.21 -40.55
C VAL A 427 -17.12 -13.59 -41.77
N LYS A 428 -17.54 -14.85 -41.83
CA LYS A 428 -18.34 -15.42 -42.93
C LYS A 428 -19.79 -14.97 -42.93
N THR A 429 -20.27 -14.37 -41.83
CA THR A 429 -21.63 -13.81 -41.74
C THR A 429 -21.87 -12.84 -42.91
N PRO A 430 -22.77 -13.19 -43.86
CA PRO A 430 -22.97 -12.41 -45.06
C PRO A 430 -23.52 -11.03 -44.69
N ASN A 431 -23.13 -10.03 -45.48
CA ASN A 431 -23.72 -8.71 -45.36
C ASN A 431 -25.00 -8.68 -46.20
N ASN A 432 -26.09 -9.22 -45.64
CA ASN A 432 -27.35 -9.33 -46.36
C ASN A 432 -27.96 -7.93 -46.54
N VAL A 433 -28.03 -7.47 -47.79
CA VAL A 433 -28.53 -6.13 -48.14
C VAL A 433 -30.03 -6.01 -47.86
N ASP A 434 -30.76 -7.12 -47.94
CA ASP A 434 -32.21 -7.17 -47.71
C ASP A 434 -32.59 -7.01 -46.22
N GLU A 435 -31.64 -7.20 -45.31
CA GLU A 435 -31.80 -7.01 -43.86
C GLU A 435 -31.34 -5.63 -43.39
N PHE A 436 -30.93 -4.75 -44.31
CA PHE A 436 -30.55 -3.40 -43.94
C PHE A 436 -31.79 -2.68 -43.43
N ILE A 437 -31.57 -1.83 -42.42
CA ILE A 437 -32.62 -0.97 -41.90
C ILE A 437 -33.15 -0.12 -43.06
N THR A 438 -34.47 -0.08 -43.20
CA THR A 438 -35.11 0.68 -44.27
C THR A 438 -34.82 2.17 -44.11
N HIS A 439 -34.89 2.93 -45.21
CA HIS A 439 -34.72 4.38 -45.12
C HIS A 439 -35.73 5.01 -44.14
N GLU A 440 -36.93 4.46 -44.06
CA GLU A 440 -37.98 4.89 -43.13
C GLU A 440 -37.61 4.62 -41.66
N GLU A 441 -37.15 3.42 -41.33
CA GLU A 441 -36.71 3.09 -39.96
C GLU A 441 -35.48 3.90 -39.51
N PHE A 442 -34.55 4.18 -40.43
CA PHE A 442 -33.42 5.08 -40.14
C PHE A 442 -33.89 6.51 -39.90
N GLU A 443 -34.79 7.03 -40.75
CA GLU A 443 -35.36 8.37 -40.55
C GLU A 443 -36.20 8.43 -39.27
N ASN A 444 -36.91 7.36 -38.89
CA ASN A 444 -37.61 7.25 -37.61
C ASN A 444 -36.63 7.26 -36.42
N ALA A 445 -35.52 6.52 -36.48
CA ALA A 445 -34.49 6.54 -35.43
C ALA A 445 -33.78 7.90 -35.35
N LYS A 446 -33.57 8.55 -36.49
CA LYS A 446 -33.00 9.90 -36.60
C LYS A 446 -33.97 10.96 -36.08
N GLN A 447 -35.26 10.84 -36.37
CA GLN A 447 -36.32 11.71 -35.90
C GLN A 447 -36.53 11.50 -34.40
N ALA A 448 -36.61 10.27 -33.91
CA ALA A 448 -36.65 9.97 -32.47
C ALA A 448 -35.43 10.53 -31.73
N TYR A 449 -34.22 10.47 -32.33
CA TYR A 449 -33.05 11.13 -31.77
C TYR A 449 -33.17 12.65 -31.83
N GLN A 450 -33.69 13.24 -32.90
CA GLN A 450 -33.92 14.69 -33.00
C GLN A 450 -34.99 15.18 -32.02
N ASP A 451 -36.06 14.41 -31.82
CA ASP A 451 -37.15 14.68 -30.88
C ASP A 451 -36.65 14.53 -29.44
N ALA A 452 -35.86 13.49 -29.14
CA ALA A 452 -35.18 13.35 -27.86
C ALA A 452 -34.17 14.49 -27.62
N VAL A 453 -33.46 14.94 -28.67
CA VAL A 453 -32.59 16.14 -28.59
C VAL A 453 -33.41 17.39 -28.34
N ALA A 454 -34.56 17.58 -29.00
CA ALA A 454 -35.41 18.76 -28.83
C ALA A 454 -36.11 18.77 -27.46
N MET A 455 -36.61 17.62 -27.00
CA MET A 455 -37.23 17.45 -25.69
C MET A 455 -36.20 17.62 -24.58
N ASN A 456 -35.03 16.97 -24.69
CA ASN A 456 -33.95 17.20 -23.75
C ASN A 456 -33.47 18.66 -23.81
N GLN A 457 -33.38 19.29 -24.99
CA GLN A 457 -33.04 20.71 -25.08
C GLN A 457 -34.09 21.59 -24.38
N LYS A 458 -35.39 21.29 -24.51
CA LYS A 458 -36.46 22.00 -23.82
C LYS A 458 -36.41 21.81 -22.29
N MET A 459 -36.23 20.57 -21.83
CA MET A 459 -36.05 20.24 -20.41
C MET A 459 -34.78 20.90 -19.85
N ILE A 460 -33.67 20.84 -20.60
CA ILE A 460 -32.44 21.59 -20.30
C ILE A 460 -32.77 23.07 -20.23
N ASP A 461 -33.50 23.67 -21.15
CA ASP A 461 -33.80 25.10 -21.14
C ASP A 461 -34.63 25.49 -19.90
N GLU A 462 -35.65 24.71 -19.55
CA GLU A 462 -36.45 24.89 -18.32
C GLU A 462 -35.60 24.72 -17.05
N TYR A 463 -34.82 23.64 -16.98
CA TYR A 463 -33.87 23.34 -15.90
C TYR A 463 -32.79 24.43 -15.79
N VAL A 464 -32.27 24.93 -16.91
CA VAL A 464 -31.27 25.99 -16.97
C VAL A 464 -31.84 27.30 -16.48
N VAL A 465 -33.09 27.63 -16.81
CA VAL A 465 -33.76 28.83 -16.29
C VAL A 465 -33.89 28.74 -14.77
N GLU A 466 -34.34 27.61 -14.24
CA GLU A 466 -34.42 27.42 -12.79
C GLU A 466 -33.04 27.50 -12.11
N HIS A 467 -32.04 26.80 -12.66
CA HIS A 467 -30.69 26.81 -12.14
C HIS A 467 -30.04 28.20 -12.22
N LYS A 468 -30.27 28.97 -13.29
CA LYS A 468 -29.79 30.36 -13.40
C LYS A 468 -30.37 31.23 -12.29
N LYS A 469 -31.68 31.16 -12.03
CA LYS A 469 -32.31 31.89 -10.91
C LYS A 469 -31.67 31.53 -9.57
N ARG A 470 -31.51 30.24 -9.27
CA ARG A 470 -30.83 29.77 -8.04
C ARG A 470 -29.38 30.26 -7.97
N LEU A 471 -28.67 30.25 -9.10
CA LEU A 471 -27.28 30.68 -9.21
C LEU A 471 -27.10 32.19 -9.04
N GLU A 472 -28.06 33.01 -9.48
CA GLU A 472 -28.10 34.46 -9.30
C GLU A 472 -28.30 34.82 -7.83
N VAL A 473 -29.26 34.19 -7.15
CA VAL A 473 -29.47 34.34 -5.70
C VAL A 473 -28.19 34.01 -4.93
N LEU A 474 -27.54 32.88 -5.25
CA LEU A 474 -26.26 32.53 -4.63
C LEU A 474 -25.15 33.54 -4.95
N GLU A 475 -25.13 34.12 -6.15
CA GLU A 475 -24.13 35.12 -6.53
C GLU A 475 -24.30 36.43 -5.74
N GLN A 476 -25.54 36.86 -5.53
CA GLN A 476 -25.88 38.00 -4.69
C GLN A 476 -25.46 37.75 -3.23
N GLN A 477 -25.82 36.60 -2.66
CA GLN A 477 -25.40 36.26 -1.30
C GLN A 477 -23.87 36.19 -1.16
N ILE A 478 -23.17 35.67 -2.18
CA ILE A 478 -21.71 35.63 -2.20
C ILE A 478 -21.12 37.04 -2.30
N SER A 479 -21.71 37.97 -3.06
CA SER A 479 -21.21 39.34 -3.16
C SER A 479 -21.38 40.09 -1.83
N GLU A 480 -22.53 39.94 -1.16
CA GLU A 480 -22.79 40.48 0.17
C GLU A 480 -21.77 39.96 1.20
N GLN A 481 -21.56 38.64 1.26
CA GLN A 481 -20.59 38.05 2.18
C GLN A 481 -19.14 38.43 1.86
N LYS A 482 -18.80 38.69 0.58
CA LYS A 482 -17.47 39.20 0.21
C LYS A 482 -17.23 40.63 0.70
N LEU A 483 -18.26 41.48 0.70
CA LEU A 483 -18.14 42.84 1.23
C LEU A 483 -17.80 42.81 2.72
N ILE A 484 -18.50 41.96 3.48
CA ILE A 484 -18.23 41.71 4.90
C ILE A 484 -16.81 41.15 5.10
N TYR A 485 -16.40 40.19 4.27
CA TYR A 485 -15.05 39.63 4.33
C TYR A 485 -13.96 40.70 4.12
N ASN A 486 -14.15 41.58 3.14
CA ASN A 486 -13.19 42.65 2.86
C ASN A 486 -13.09 43.65 4.01
N SER A 487 -14.22 44.06 4.61
CA SER A 487 -14.19 44.97 5.76
C SER A 487 -13.54 44.34 7.00
N LEU A 488 -13.78 43.04 7.26
CA LEU A 488 -13.11 42.30 8.33
C LEU A 488 -11.61 42.17 8.10
N LYS A 489 -11.17 42.04 6.85
CA LYS A 489 -9.76 42.00 6.48
C LYS A 489 -9.05 43.33 6.77
N ASP A 490 -9.73 44.45 6.58
CA ASP A 490 -9.20 45.77 6.94
C ASP A 490 -9.00 45.87 8.46
N ILE A 491 -9.99 45.43 9.25
CA ILE A 491 -9.89 45.36 10.72
C ILE A 491 -8.76 44.42 11.17
N GLN A 492 -8.58 43.28 10.48
CA GLN A 492 -7.47 42.37 10.74
C GLN A 492 -6.12 43.07 10.54
N SER A 493 -5.98 43.90 9.51
CA SER A 493 -4.76 44.69 9.26
C SER A 493 -4.49 45.69 10.39
N GLU A 494 -5.54 46.38 10.87
CA GLU A 494 -5.45 47.27 12.04
C GLU A 494 -4.97 46.53 13.29
N CYS A 495 -5.60 45.39 13.63
CA CYS A 495 -5.24 44.60 14.82
C CYS A 495 -3.82 44.02 14.73
N ASN A 496 -3.38 43.58 13.54
CA ASN A 496 -2.01 43.11 13.34
C ASN A 496 -0.99 44.24 13.57
N SER A 497 -1.28 45.44 13.07
CA SER A 497 -0.42 46.62 13.27
C SER A 497 -0.38 47.01 14.75
N ALA A 498 -1.52 47.02 15.44
CA ALA A 498 -1.61 47.31 16.87
C ALA A 498 -0.82 46.28 17.71
N CYS A 499 -0.90 44.99 17.39
CA CYS A 499 -0.09 43.96 18.04
C CYS A 499 1.42 44.15 17.80
N ASP A 500 1.82 44.57 16.60
CA ASP A 500 3.22 44.87 16.28
C ASP A 500 3.74 46.09 17.05
N GLN A 501 2.92 47.11 17.19
CA GLN A 501 3.21 48.29 18.01
C GLN A 501 3.28 47.94 19.51
N ALA A 502 2.37 47.10 20.01
CA ALA A 502 2.38 46.61 21.38
C ALA A 502 3.65 45.82 21.69
N PHE A 503 4.09 44.96 20.77
CA PHE A 503 5.36 44.25 20.91
C PHE A 503 6.56 45.20 20.92
N ALA A 504 6.61 46.17 19.99
CA ALA A 504 7.71 47.14 19.93
C ALA A 504 7.81 48.00 21.20
N THR A 505 6.67 48.48 21.72
CA THR A 505 6.60 49.26 22.96
C THR A 505 6.99 48.42 24.19
N PHE A 506 6.58 47.15 24.23
CA PHE A 506 7.00 46.21 25.28
C PHE A 506 8.51 45.97 25.29
N ILE A 507 9.12 45.74 24.12
CA ILE A 507 10.58 45.58 24.00
C ILE A 507 11.31 46.86 24.39
N GLN A 508 10.81 48.03 24.01
CA GLN A 508 11.36 49.33 24.44
C GLN A 508 11.29 49.50 25.96
N TYR A 509 10.17 49.10 26.58
CA TYR A 509 9.99 49.15 28.04
C TYR A 509 11.00 48.26 28.78
N ILE A 510 11.19 47.00 28.34
CA ILE A 510 12.20 46.11 28.95
C ILE A 510 13.61 46.66 28.72
N ASN A 511 13.91 47.18 27.53
CA ASN A 511 15.23 47.77 27.24
C ASN A 511 15.51 49.00 28.12
N LYS A 512 14.51 49.83 28.40
CA LYS A 512 14.62 50.96 29.34
C LYS A 512 14.87 50.48 30.77
N HIS A 513 14.17 49.43 31.21
CA HIS A 513 14.41 48.80 32.52
C HIS A 513 15.83 48.23 32.62
N LEU A 514 16.32 47.60 31.54
CA LEU A 514 17.67 47.06 31.44
C LEU A 514 18.75 48.17 31.46
N HIS A 515 18.50 49.31 30.82
CA HIS A 515 19.40 50.47 30.86
C HIS A 515 19.51 51.03 32.30
N ASN A 516 18.40 51.17 33.01
CA ASN A 516 18.38 51.65 34.41
C ASN A 516 19.12 50.70 35.37
N LEU A 517 19.04 49.39 35.13
CA LEU A 517 19.78 48.36 35.88
C LEU A 517 21.29 48.34 35.56
N LYS A 518 21.72 48.86 34.40
CA LYS A 518 23.14 48.96 34.04
C LYS A 518 23.82 50.17 34.67
N THR A 519 23.08 51.24 34.94
CA THR A 519 23.59 52.46 35.61
C THR A 519 23.74 52.29 37.12
N SER A 520 23.13 51.25 37.70
CA SER A 520 23.28 50.85 39.11
C SER A 520 24.29 49.71 39.20
N ASN A 521 25.50 49.96 39.71
CA ASN A 521 26.67 49.08 39.59
C ASN A 521 26.57 47.70 40.30
N GLU A 522 25.45 47.37 40.95
CA GLU A 522 25.36 46.24 41.91
C GLU A 522 24.73 44.93 41.41
N GLN A 523 24.24 44.81 40.16
CA GLN A 523 23.50 43.60 39.75
C GLN A 523 23.83 43.04 38.35
N LYS A 524 25.08 42.64 38.11
CA LYS A 524 25.51 41.99 36.84
C LYS A 524 24.74 40.70 36.50
N THR A 525 24.27 39.95 37.50
CA THR A 525 23.50 38.71 37.34
C THR A 525 22.09 38.98 36.79
N HIS A 526 21.35 39.92 37.36
CA HIS A 526 20.02 40.30 36.88
C HIS A 526 20.03 40.88 35.46
N VAL A 527 21.06 41.65 35.09
CA VAL A 527 21.19 42.16 33.71
C VAL A 527 21.28 41.01 32.69
N LYS A 528 22.01 39.93 33.00
CA LYS A 528 22.10 38.75 32.12
C LYS A 528 20.78 37.98 32.04
N GLU A 529 20.02 37.91 33.13
CA GLU A 529 18.71 37.27 33.16
C GLU A 529 17.68 38.01 32.30
N VAL A 530 17.59 39.34 32.45
CA VAL A 530 16.68 40.17 31.63
C VAL A 530 17.06 40.11 30.15
N GLN A 531 18.35 40.06 29.81
CA GLN A 531 18.80 39.84 28.42
C GLN A 531 18.37 38.50 27.84
N LYS A 532 18.41 37.41 28.63
CA LYS A 532 17.91 36.10 28.21
C LYS A 532 16.39 36.14 27.98
N LEU A 533 15.64 36.83 28.84
CA LEU A 533 14.19 37.00 28.71
C LEU A 533 13.79 37.76 27.44
N ILE A 534 14.49 38.86 27.10
CA ILE A 534 14.25 39.59 25.83
C ILE A 534 14.38 38.63 24.64
N LYS A 535 15.49 37.89 24.56
CA LYS A 535 15.73 36.92 23.48
C LYS A 535 14.65 35.83 23.44
N LEU A 536 14.18 35.36 24.60
CA LEU A 536 13.11 34.37 24.70
C LEU A 536 11.79 34.93 24.12
N TYR A 537 11.40 36.15 24.50
CA TYR A 537 10.18 36.79 23.99
C TYR A 537 10.25 37.11 22.50
N GLU A 538 11.39 37.63 22.02
CA GLU A 538 11.63 37.83 20.58
C GLU A 538 11.53 36.52 19.79
N SER A 539 12.12 35.43 20.32
CA SER A 539 12.02 34.10 19.72
C SER A 539 10.57 33.60 19.69
N LYS A 540 9.85 33.68 20.81
CA LYS A 540 8.42 33.28 20.91
C LYS A 540 7.55 34.06 19.92
N TYR A 541 7.74 35.37 19.82
CA TYR A 541 7.00 36.24 18.91
C TYR A 541 7.29 35.91 17.44
N LYS A 542 8.58 35.81 17.08
CA LYS A 542 9.02 35.46 15.73
C LYS A 542 8.54 34.07 15.31
N GLY A 543 8.63 33.09 16.22
CA GLY A 543 8.12 31.74 16.01
C GLY A 543 6.64 31.73 15.69
N LYS A 544 5.82 32.44 16.49
CA LYS A 544 4.36 32.52 16.27
C LYS A 544 4.00 33.22 14.97
N LYS A 545 4.69 34.31 14.62
CA LYS A 545 4.53 34.97 13.30
C LYS A 545 4.86 34.03 12.14
N ALA A 546 5.87 33.18 12.27
CA ALA A 546 6.22 32.20 11.24
C ALA A 546 5.10 31.15 11.07
N THR A 547 4.50 30.68 12.17
CA THR A 547 3.32 29.80 12.14
C THR A 547 2.11 30.47 11.48
N LEU A 548 1.84 31.75 11.78
CA LEU A 548 0.75 32.46 11.11
C LEU A 548 0.99 32.60 9.60
N LYS A 549 2.23 32.86 9.18
CA LYS A 549 2.60 32.87 7.76
C LYS A 549 2.38 31.52 7.08
N SER A 550 2.52 30.38 7.77
CA SER A 550 2.29 29.07 7.15
C SER A 550 0.83 28.86 6.74
N PHE A 551 -0.14 29.37 7.52
CA PHE A 551 -1.56 29.33 7.14
C PHE A 551 -1.85 30.15 5.88
N GLU A 552 -1.21 31.31 5.70
CA GLU A 552 -1.34 32.09 4.47
C GLU A 552 -0.85 31.31 3.23
N PHE A 553 0.28 30.59 3.37
CA PHE A 553 0.78 29.74 2.30
C PHE A 553 -0.20 28.59 2.01
N GLU A 554 -0.76 27.97 3.04
CA GLU A 554 -1.73 26.88 2.93
C GLU A 554 -3.01 27.33 2.21
N ALA A 555 -3.58 28.47 2.60
CA ALA A 555 -4.70 29.09 1.90
C ALA A 555 -4.39 29.38 0.42
N ARG A 556 -3.17 29.83 0.09
CA ARG A 556 -2.74 30.00 -1.32
C ARG A 556 -2.66 28.67 -2.07
N TYR A 557 -2.18 27.60 -1.44
CA TYR A 557 -2.15 26.26 -2.04
C TYR A 557 -3.54 25.70 -2.25
N LEU A 558 -4.44 25.86 -1.28
CA LEU A 558 -5.81 25.40 -1.39
C LEU A 558 -6.58 26.13 -2.50
N ASN A 559 -6.29 27.42 -2.71
CA ASN A 559 -6.81 28.14 -3.87
C ASN A 559 -6.32 27.59 -5.21
N LYS A 560 -5.10 27.04 -5.29
CA LYS A 560 -4.62 26.32 -6.48
C LYS A 560 -5.38 25.01 -6.67
N ASP A 561 -5.67 24.30 -5.59
CA ASP A 561 -6.43 23.05 -5.62
C ASP A 561 -7.88 23.32 -6.07
N ILE A 562 -8.55 24.34 -5.53
CA ILE A 562 -9.88 24.78 -5.97
C ILE A 562 -9.89 25.09 -7.47
N LYS A 563 -8.83 25.73 -8.00
CA LYS A 563 -8.70 25.97 -9.44
C LYS A 563 -8.57 24.67 -10.24
N ALA A 564 -7.91 23.64 -9.71
CA ALA A 564 -7.83 22.33 -10.34
C ALA A 564 -9.15 21.55 -10.23
N ILE A 565 -9.85 21.64 -9.10
CA ILE A 565 -11.20 21.09 -8.90
C ILE A 565 -12.18 21.71 -9.89
N LYS A 566 -12.12 23.04 -10.10
CA LYS A 566 -12.94 23.70 -11.15
C LYS A 566 -12.70 23.11 -12.53
N VAL A 567 -11.45 22.81 -12.87
CA VAL A 567 -11.11 22.14 -14.15
C VAL A 567 -11.72 20.74 -14.20
N LEU A 568 -11.65 19.98 -13.11
CA LEU A 568 -12.28 18.66 -12.99
C LEU A 568 -13.81 18.76 -13.22
N LEU A 569 -14.47 19.69 -12.53
CA LEU A 569 -15.92 19.95 -12.62
C LEU A 569 -16.36 20.62 -13.94
N GLY A 570 -15.43 21.09 -14.77
CA GLY A 570 -15.75 21.81 -16.01
C GLY A 570 -16.21 23.27 -15.81
N ILE A 571 -16.06 23.84 -14.62
CA ILE A 571 -16.45 25.21 -14.31
C ILE A 571 -15.34 26.18 -14.78
N GLN A 572 -15.47 26.75 -15.98
CA GLN A 572 -14.57 27.81 -16.48
C GLN A 572 -14.92 29.18 -15.89
N SER A 573 -13.93 30.09 -15.84
CA SER A 573 -14.11 31.50 -15.45
C SER A 573 -15.03 32.23 -16.43
N ASP A 574 -15.91 33.08 -15.91
CA ASP A 574 -17.09 33.69 -16.54
C ASP A 574 -16.82 34.61 -17.76
N LYS A 575 -16.26 34.08 -18.85
CA LYS A 575 -16.34 34.72 -20.17
C LYS A 575 -17.05 33.80 -21.15
N LEU A 576 -18.36 34.00 -21.24
CA LEU A 576 -19.24 33.50 -22.29
C LEU A 576 -19.01 34.34 -23.54
N VAL A 577 -18.43 33.73 -24.57
CA VAL A 577 -18.81 33.74 -26.00
C VAL A 577 -17.66 32.99 -26.67
N GLU A 578 -17.88 31.84 -27.31
CA GLU A 578 -16.90 31.33 -28.28
C GLU A 578 -17.44 30.19 -29.16
N ASN A 579 -17.22 30.35 -30.47
CA ASN A 579 -17.72 29.54 -31.59
C ASN A 579 -17.39 28.03 -31.51
N LYS A 580 -18.26 27.20 -32.12
CA LYS A 580 -18.17 25.73 -32.23
C LYS A 580 -16.80 25.22 -32.72
N VAL A 581 -16.14 25.95 -33.63
CA VAL A 581 -14.84 25.57 -34.23
C VAL A 581 -13.68 25.78 -33.24
N TRP A 582 -13.72 26.87 -32.46
CA TRP A 582 -12.71 27.15 -31.44
C TRP A 582 -12.81 26.20 -30.23
N LYS A 583 -13.99 25.62 -29.95
CA LYS A 583 -14.16 24.56 -28.93
C LYS A 583 -13.31 23.33 -29.21
N VAL A 584 -13.27 22.84 -30.45
CA VAL A 584 -12.53 21.60 -30.80
C VAL A 584 -11.02 21.81 -30.73
N ILE A 585 -10.54 22.95 -31.22
CA ILE A 585 -9.10 23.31 -31.21
C ILE A 585 -8.62 23.60 -29.78
N LYS A 586 -9.39 24.34 -28.96
CA LYS A 586 -9.09 24.48 -27.52
C LYS A 586 -9.13 23.14 -26.80
N HIS A 587 -10.04 22.23 -27.13
CA HIS A 587 -10.18 20.93 -26.46
C HIS A 587 -8.93 20.07 -26.64
N LEU A 588 -8.42 19.94 -27.87
CA LEU A 588 -7.17 19.22 -28.15
C LEU A 588 -5.95 19.82 -27.44
N ALA A 589 -5.85 21.15 -27.34
CA ALA A 589 -4.75 21.84 -26.65
C ALA A 589 -4.89 21.84 -25.10
N THR A 590 -6.11 21.86 -24.57
CA THR A 590 -6.39 21.93 -23.12
C THR A 590 -6.47 20.55 -22.45
N TYR A 591 -6.64 19.47 -23.22
CA TYR A 591 -6.63 18.10 -22.73
C TYR A 591 -5.35 17.72 -21.95
N PRO A 592 -4.13 17.90 -22.50
CA PRO A 592 -2.90 17.58 -21.76
C PRO A 592 -2.70 18.47 -20.52
N TYR A 593 -3.08 19.74 -20.60
CA TYR A 593 -3.01 20.66 -19.45
C TYR A 593 -3.96 20.25 -18.32
N SER A 594 -5.19 19.87 -18.67
CA SER A 594 -6.19 19.43 -17.70
C SER A 594 -5.80 18.10 -17.08
N TRP A 595 -5.25 17.19 -17.89
CA TRP A 595 -4.69 15.92 -17.43
C TRP A 595 -3.62 16.15 -16.36
N LEU A 596 -2.66 17.05 -16.61
CA LEU A 596 -1.60 17.37 -15.65
C LEU A 596 -2.15 17.99 -14.36
N LYS A 597 -3.13 18.89 -14.45
CA LYS A 597 -3.76 19.50 -13.27
C LYS A 597 -4.50 18.48 -12.42
N ILE A 598 -5.30 17.62 -13.04
CA ILE A 598 -6.06 16.58 -12.35
C ILE A 598 -5.10 15.54 -11.75
N ALA A 599 -4.06 15.13 -12.50
CA ALA A 599 -3.03 14.23 -11.99
C ALA A 599 -2.34 14.79 -10.74
N ASN A 600 -1.95 16.06 -10.76
CA ASN A 600 -1.33 16.72 -9.60
C ASN A 600 -2.31 16.84 -8.42
N LEU A 601 -3.57 17.19 -8.68
CA LEU A 601 -4.62 17.27 -7.66
C LEU A 601 -4.82 15.91 -6.98
N LEU A 602 -4.99 14.83 -7.75
CA LEU A 602 -5.17 13.47 -7.23
C LEU A 602 -3.94 12.96 -6.48
N THR A 603 -2.74 13.30 -6.94
CA THR A 603 -1.50 12.97 -6.24
C THR A 603 -1.49 13.60 -4.85
N LYS A 604 -1.79 14.89 -4.79
CA LYS A 604 -1.80 15.67 -3.55
C LYS A 604 -2.87 15.18 -2.57
N THR A 605 -4.10 15.00 -3.03
CA THR A 605 -5.19 14.49 -2.18
C THR A 605 -4.90 13.08 -1.66
N THR A 606 -4.31 12.21 -2.48
CA THR A 606 -3.91 10.85 -2.03
C THR A 606 -2.82 10.91 -0.96
N ILE A 607 -1.84 11.81 -1.10
CA ILE A 607 -0.78 12.02 -0.10
C ILE A 607 -1.36 12.55 1.21
N TYR A 608 -2.26 13.53 1.14
CA TYR A 608 -2.90 14.12 2.31
C TYR A 608 -3.72 13.10 3.09
N LYS A 609 -4.58 12.34 2.41
CA LYS A 609 -5.33 11.24 3.03
C LYS A 609 -4.41 10.18 3.65
N SER A 610 -3.26 9.91 3.03
CA SER A 610 -2.26 8.97 3.58
C SER A 610 -1.65 9.48 4.88
N LEU A 611 -1.26 10.75 4.95
CA LEU A 611 -0.73 11.39 6.16
C LEU A 611 -1.78 11.44 7.29
N GLU A 612 -3.01 11.82 6.97
CA GLU A 612 -4.10 11.82 7.96
C GLU A 612 -4.37 10.41 8.51
N SER A 613 -4.34 9.39 7.65
CA SER A 613 -4.57 8.00 8.08
C SER A 613 -3.53 7.47 9.06
N VAL A 614 -2.37 8.13 9.17
CA VAL A 614 -1.34 7.80 10.17
C VAL A 614 -1.27 8.81 11.32
N GLY A 615 -2.26 9.71 11.44
CA GLY A 615 -2.35 10.72 12.49
C GLY A 615 -1.42 11.91 12.29
N LEU A 616 -1.04 12.23 11.04
CA LEU A 616 -0.20 13.39 10.71
C LEU A 616 -1.00 14.46 9.95
N LEU A 617 -0.64 15.72 10.18
CA LEU A 617 -1.29 16.87 9.53
C LEU A 617 -0.90 16.98 8.05
N LYS A 618 -1.82 17.43 7.19
CA LYS A 618 -1.59 17.61 5.73
C LYS A 618 -0.37 18.50 5.43
N GLN A 619 -0.17 19.55 6.23
CA GLN A 619 0.95 20.49 6.12
C GLN A 619 2.33 19.82 6.25
N PHE A 620 2.42 18.66 6.89
CA PHE A 620 3.69 17.92 7.05
C PHE A 620 4.23 17.38 5.72
N ALA A 621 3.41 17.32 4.67
CA ALA A 621 3.85 16.94 3.34
C ALA A 621 5.03 17.80 2.82
N PHE A 622 5.10 19.09 3.17
CA PHE A 622 6.12 19.99 2.61
C PHE A 622 7.39 20.12 3.46
N ARG A 623 7.40 19.49 4.64
CA ARG A 623 8.55 19.45 5.54
C ARG A 623 9.56 18.38 5.12
N TYR A 624 10.76 18.48 5.66
CA TYR A 624 11.84 17.53 5.45
C TYR A 624 11.89 16.48 6.58
N PRO A 625 12.39 15.26 6.32
CA PRO A 625 12.46 14.19 7.32
C PRO A 625 13.14 14.60 8.63
N HIS A 626 14.17 15.45 8.58
CA HIS A 626 14.91 15.87 9.76
C HIS A 626 14.11 16.77 10.72
N GLU A 627 12.99 17.33 10.27
CA GLU A 627 12.10 18.21 11.06
C GLU A 627 11.08 17.42 11.91
N PHE A 628 11.11 16.09 11.86
CA PHE A 628 10.17 15.20 12.56
C PHE A 628 10.83 14.41 13.69
N SER A 629 10.04 14.08 14.73
CA SER A 629 10.45 13.13 15.77
C SER A 629 10.55 11.70 15.22
N GLY A 630 11.22 10.79 15.94
CA GLY A 630 11.35 9.37 15.53
C GLY A 630 9.99 8.72 15.25
N GLY A 631 9.02 8.90 16.15
CA GLY A 631 7.65 8.38 15.97
C GLY A 631 6.92 8.98 14.77
N GLN A 632 7.10 10.28 14.50
CA GLN A 632 6.51 10.92 13.31
C GLN A 632 7.15 10.39 12.02
N ARG A 633 8.47 10.15 12.01
CA ARG A 633 9.16 9.52 10.86
C ARG A 633 8.66 8.10 10.64
N GLN A 634 8.45 7.32 11.70
CA GLN A 634 7.87 5.99 11.60
C GLN A 634 6.49 6.04 10.93
N ARG A 635 5.60 6.94 11.40
CA ARG A 635 4.28 7.16 10.79
C ARG A 635 4.38 7.53 9.30
N ILE A 636 5.36 8.34 8.91
CA ILE A 636 5.62 8.67 7.49
C ILE A 636 6.06 7.42 6.69
N VAL A 637 6.92 6.57 7.25
CA VAL A 637 7.33 5.31 6.60
C VAL A 637 6.15 4.36 6.44
N ILE A 638 5.28 4.26 7.45
CA ILE A 638 4.03 3.50 7.40
C ILE A 638 3.12 4.05 6.30
N ALA A 639 2.92 5.38 6.24
CA ALA A 639 2.14 6.03 5.19
C ALA A 639 2.72 5.76 3.80
N ARG A 640 4.05 5.73 3.66
CA ARG A 640 4.74 5.42 2.39
C ARG A 640 4.47 3.98 1.94
N ALA A 641 4.50 3.02 2.85
CA ALA A 641 4.16 1.63 2.53
C ALA A 641 2.67 1.52 2.12
N LEU A 642 1.78 2.16 2.87
CA LEU A 642 0.33 2.03 2.70
C LEU A 642 -0.26 2.82 1.53
N ILE A 643 0.43 3.85 1.02
CA ILE A 643 -0.11 4.72 -0.03
C ILE A 643 -0.39 3.98 -1.35
N THR A 644 0.23 2.82 -1.54
CA THR A 644 0.02 1.95 -2.70
C THR A 644 -1.20 1.03 -2.58
N GLN A 645 -1.82 0.97 -1.39
CA GLN A 645 -2.84 0.01 -1.00
C GLN A 645 -2.36 -1.44 -1.24
N PRO A 646 -1.28 -1.87 -0.55
CA PRO A 646 -0.74 -3.21 -0.72
C PRO A 646 -1.68 -4.27 -0.16
N LYS A 647 -1.54 -5.51 -0.63
CA LYS A 647 -2.23 -6.67 -0.07
C LYS A 647 -1.50 -7.24 1.15
N VAL A 648 -0.17 -7.11 1.16
CA VAL A 648 0.69 -7.59 2.23
C VAL A 648 1.69 -6.53 2.67
N ILE A 649 1.89 -6.41 3.97
CA ILE A 649 2.98 -5.63 4.56
C ILE A 649 3.94 -6.55 5.31
N VAL A 650 5.23 -6.33 5.11
CA VAL A 650 6.29 -6.90 5.95
C VAL A 650 6.82 -5.80 6.83
N ALA A 651 6.54 -5.87 8.14
CA ALA A 651 7.03 -4.91 9.11
C ALA A 651 8.24 -5.50 9.84
N ASP A 652 9.44 -5.04 9.50
CA ASP A 652 10.71 -5.51 10.04
C ASP A 652 11.12 -4.65 11.23
N GLU A 653 10.77 -5.09 12.44
CA GLU A 653 11.01 -4.39 13.70
C GLU A 653 10.59 -2.90 13.65
N PRO A 654 9.32 -2.60 13.30
CA PRO A 654 8.86 -1.24 13.04
C PRO A 654 8.85 -0.32 14.28
N ILE A 655 9.24 -0.82 15.46
CA ILE A 655 9.16 -0.14 16.75
C ILE A 655 10.49 -0.06 17.50
N ALA A 656 11.57 -0.70 17.01
CA ALA A 656 12.80 -0.92 17.78
C ALA A 656 13.53 0.35 18.26
N SER A 657 13.27 1.51 17.65
CA SER A 657 13.92 2.80 17.96
C SER A 657 13.00 3.83 18.63
N LEU A 658 11.81 3.43 19.07
CA LEU A 658 10.79 4.33 19.60
C LEU A 658 10.60 4.17 21.11
N ASP A 659 10.21 5.25 21.79
CA ASP A 659 9.80 5.22 23.20
C ASP A 659 8.54 4.35 23.40
N ILE A 660 8.43 3.66 24.54
CA ILE A 660 7.36 2.69 24.85
C ILE A 660 5.95 3.24 24.58
N SER A 661 5.68 4.50 24.98
CA SER A 661 4.38 5.14 24.74
C SER A 661 4.08 5.35 23.25
N ILE A 662 5.09 5.66 22.44
CA ILE A 662 4.97 5.83 20.99
C ILE A 662 4.86 4.47 20.30
N GLN A 663 5.56 3.43 20.79
CA GLN A 663 5.43 2.07 20.27
C GLN A 663 3.98 1.59 20.33
N ALA A 664 3.32 1.72 21.49
CA ALA A 664 1.92 1.34 21.67
C ALA A 664 0.99 2.05 20.67
N GLN A 665 1.19 3.36 20.45
CA GLN A 665 0.41 4.11 19.47
C GLN A 665 0.62 3.63 18.03
N VAL A 666 1.87 3.28 17.66
CA VAL A 666 2.20 2.79 16.32
C VAL A 666 1.64 1.38 16.10
N VAL A 667 1.69 0.52 17.12
CA VAL A 667 1.14 -0.84 17.07
C VAL A 667 -0.38 -0.81 16.89
N ASN A 668 -1.09 0.02 17.67
CA ASN A 668 -2.54 0.22 17.51
C ASN A 668 -2.88 0.72 16.11
N LEU A 669 -2.14 1.72 15.62
CA LEU A 669 -2.31 2.24 14.28
C LEU A 669 -2.15 1.15 13.21
N LEU A 670 -1.13 0.29 13.33
CA LEU A 670 -0.91 -0.80 12.37
C LEU A 670 -2.04 -1.83 12.42
N LYS A 671 -2.50 -2.19 13.62
CA LYS A 671 -3.62 -3.12 13.82
C LYS A 671 -4.90 -2.58 13.15
N ASP A 672 -5.27 -1.34 13.46
CA ASP A 672 -6.45 -0.68 12.89
C ASP A 672 -6.38 -0.60 11.37
N LEU A 673 -5.19 -0.26 10.82
CA LEU A 673 -5.01 -0.14 9.36
C LEU A 673 -5.03 -1.49 8.64
N CYS A 674 -4.56 -2.57 9.27
CA CYS A 674 -4.64 -3.91 8.70
C CYS A 674 -6.08 -4.39 8.62
N GLU A 675 -6.86 -4.17 9.69
CA GLU A 675 -8.27 -4.54 9.74
C GLU A 675 -9.12 -3.69 8.78
N GLN A 676 -9.00 -2.36 8.81
CA GLN A 676 -9.81 -1.47 7.97
C GLN A 676 -9.56 -1.63 6.47
N LYS A 677 -8.34 -2.05 6.08
CA LYS A 677 -7.93 -2.15 4.67
C LYS A 677 -7.80 -3.59 4.18
N ASN A 678 -8.15 -4.59 5.00
CA ASN A 678 -7.98 -6.03 4.72
C ASN A 678 -6.56 -6.38 4.25
N ILE A 679 -5.54 -5.82 4.91
CA ILE A 679 -4.13 -6.04 4.58
C ILE A 679 -3.60 -7.16 5.46
N GLY A 680 -2.99 -8.18 4.86
CA GLY A 680 -2.22 -9.19 5.60
C GLY A 680 -0.88 -8.63 6.07
N MET A 681 -0.47 -8.88 7.29
CA MET A 681 0.79 -8.35 7.83
C MET A 681 1.69 -9.45 8.38
N ILE A 682 2.96 -9.44 7.98
CA ILE A 682 4.03 -10.17 8.67
C ILE A 682 4.72 -9.18 9.59
N PHE A 683 4.53 -9.35 10.90
CA PHE A 683 5.12 -8.50 11.91
C PHE A 683 6.36 -9.19 12.50
N ILE A 684 7.54 -8.72 12.11
CA ILE A 684 8.81 -9.22 12.61
C ILE A 684 9.17 -8.41 13.86
N ALA A 685 9.35 -9.10 14.97
CA ALA A 685 9.78 -8.48 16.22
C ALA A 685 10.81 -9.37 16.94
N HIS A 686 11.45 -8.79 17.94
CA HIS A 686 12.23 -9.52 18.95
C HIS A 686 11.52 -9.56 20.32
N ASP A 687 10.57 -8.66 20.59
CA ASP A 687 9.79 -8.60 21.84
C ASP A 687 8.51 -9.44 21.73
N LEU A 688 8.39 -10.50 22.55
CA LEU A 688 7.16 -11.34 22.61
C LEU A 688 5.96 -10.54 23.12
N SER A 689 6.14 -9.60 24.05
CA SER A 689 5.03 -8.87 24.67
C SER A 689 4.22 -8.09 23.62
N MET A 690 4.91 -7.55 22.61
CA MET A 690 4.28 -6.85 21.50
C MET A 690 3.60 -7.80 20.52
N ILE A 691 4.18 -8.99 20.29
CA ILE A 691 3.58 -10.02 19.44
C ILE A 691 2.28 -10.54 20.07
N GLU A 692 2.26 -10.79 21.38
CA GLU A 692 1.06 -11.21 22.12
C GLU A 692 -0.12 -10.26 21.88
N TYR A 693 0.17 -8.96 21.86
CA TYR A 693 -0.83 -7.92 21.71
C TYR A 693 -1.34 -7.73 20.27
N ILE A 694 -0.45 -7.87 19.27
CA ILE A 694 -0.75 -7.51 17.88
C ILE A 694 -1.07 -8.71 16.97
N ALA A 695 -0.44 -9.87 17.19
CA ALA A 695 -0.46 -10.96 16.22
C ALA A 695 -1.59 -11.96 16.49
N ASP A 696 -2.30 -12.35 15.44
CA ASP A 696 -3.30 -13.42 15.49
C ASP A 696 -2.62 -14.80 15.58
N ARG A 697 -1.52 -14.97 14.84
CA ARG A 697 -0.68 -16.19 14.85
C ARG A 697 0.78 -15.86 15.05
N VAL A 698 1.53 -16.77 15.64
CA VAL A 698 2.97 -16.63 15.88
C VAL A 698 3.77 -17.73 15.18
N GLN A 699 4.95 -17.36 14.68
CA GLN A 699 5.96 -18.21 14.07
C GLN A 699 7.27 -17.95 14.81
N ILE A 700 7.72 -18.93 15.60
CA ILE A 700 8.96 -18.83 16.39
C ILE A 700 10.09 -19.42 15.57
N MET A 701 11.12 -18.61 15.34
CA MET A 701 12.22 -18.93 14.42
C MET A 701 13.56 -19.00 15.15
N HIS A 702 14.30 -20.08 14.88
CA HIS A 702 15.65 -20.32 15.41
C HIS A 702 16.52 -20.97 14.33
N TYR A 703 17.74 -20.47 14.12
CA TYR A 703 18.69 -20.93 13.07
C TYR A 703 18.06 -21.15 11.67
N GLY A 704 17.22 -20.20 11.23
CA GLY A 704 16.61 -20.24 9.90
C GLY A 704 15.43 -21.20 9.76
N LYS A 705 14.96 -21.84 10.83
CA LYS A 705 13.80 -22.74 10.85
C LYS A 705 12.69 -22.22 11.77
N ILE A 706 11.44 -22.54 11.44
CA ILE A 706 10.33 -22.39 12.38
C ILE A 706 10.41 -23.56 13.35
N VAL A 707 10.56 -23.27 14.64
CA VAL A 707 10.69 -24.29 15.70
C VAL A 707 9.39 -24.55 16.44
N GLU A 708 8.51 -23.55 16.49
CA GLU A 708 7.18 -23.65 17.10
C GLU A 708 6.28 -22.62 16.41
N SER A 709 5.03 -22.98 16.14
CA SER A 709 4.08 -22.09 15.50
C SER A 709 2.64 -22.40 15.86
N GLY A 710 1.78 -21.39 15.79
CA GLY A 710 0.35 -21.60 16.04
C GLY A 710 -0.43 -20.32 16.27
N ASP A 711 -1.65 -20.49 16.78
CA ASP A 711 -2.41 -19.39 17.36
C ASP A 711 -1.62 -18.74 18.50
N THR A 712 -1.55 -17.40 18.50
CA THR A 712 -0.73 -16.67 19.48
C THR A 712 -1.14 -17.01 20.91
N ALA A 713 -2.45 -17.09 21.22
CA ALA A 713 -2.89 -17.36 22.58
C ALA A 713 -2.49 -18.76 23.05
N LYS A 714 -2.57 -19.76 22.17
CA LYS A 714 -2.20 -21.16 22.50
C LYS A 714 -0.71 -21.31 22.78
N VAL A 715 0.14 -20.81 21.88
CA VAL A 715 1.60 -20.90 22.03
C VAL A 715 2.08 -20.13 23.27
N TYR A 716 1.45 -19.00 23.61
CA TYR A 716 1.80 -18.21 24.80
C TYR A 716 1.33 -18.85 26.11
N GLN A 717 0.18 -19.53 26.10
CA GLN A 717 -0.32 -20.25 27.27
C GLN A 717 0.50 -21.50 27.58
N ARG A 718 0.90 -22.25 26.54
CA ARG A 718 1.65 -23.50 26.69
C ARG A 718 2.82 -23.56 25.69
N PRO A 719 3.91 -22.80 25.93
CA PRO A 719 5.12 -22.92 25.13
C PRO A 719 5.80 -24.28 25.39
N LEU A 720 6.13 -25.02 24.35
CA LEU A 720 6.63 -26.40 24.47
C LEU A 720 8.08 -26.55 24.02
N HIS A 721 8.51 -25.87 22.96
CA HIS A 721 9.86 -26.05 22.45
C HIS A 721 10.86 -25.42 23.43
N PRO A 722 12.00 -26.07 23.78
CA PRO A 722 12.96 -25.56 24.77
C PRO A 722 13.44 -24.14 24.50
N TYR A 723 13.75 -23.84 23.23
CA TYR A 723 14.08 -22.47 22.79
C TYR A 723 12.97 -21.47 23.06
N THR A 724 11.71 -21.82 22.77
CA THR A 724 10.56 -20.96 23.02
C THR A 724 10.41 -20.71 24.52
N ILE A 725 10.47 -21.75 25.35
CA ILE A 725 10.40 -21.63 26.81
C ILE A 725 11.48 -20.67 27.32
N ASN A 726 12.71 -20.80 26.84
CA ASN A 726 13.82 -19.92 27.22
C ASN A 726 13.61 -18.48 26.73
N LEU A 727 13.07 -18.29 25.52
CA LEU A 727 12.67 -16.98 25.00
C LEU A 727 11.64 -16.31 25.92
N PHE A 728 10.64 -17.06 26.41
CA PHE A 728 9.63 -16.56 27.35
C PHE A 728 10.18 -16.27 28.74
N LYS A 729 11.10 -17.11 29.26
CA LYS A 729 11.77 -16.88 30.55
C LYS A 729 12.65 -15.63 30.55
N ALA A 730 13.22 -15.29 29.40
CA ALA A 730 14.05 -14.09 29.24
C ALA A 730 13.25 -12.78 29.28
N ILE A 731 11.91 -12.84 29.33
CA ILE A 731 11.05 -11.65 29.28
C ILE A 731 10.55 -11.27 30.66
N PRO A 732 10.74 -10.00 31.06
CA PRO A 732 10.26 -9.52 32.34
C PRO A 732 8.72 -9.48 32.35
N LYS A 733 8.10 -10.40 33.09
CA LYS A 733 6.68 -10.35 33.42
C LYS A 733 6.48 -9.57 34.71
N ILE A 734 5.33 -8.91 34.88
CA ILE A 734 4.96 -8.24 36.14
C ILE A 734 5.00 -9.25 37.31
N SER A 735 4.64 -10.50 37.05
CA SER A 735 4.73 -11.61 38.01
C SER A 735 6.16 -11.92 38.48
N ASN A 736 7.17 -11.60 37.67
CA ASN A 736 8.58 -11.93 37.91
C ASN A 736 9.43 -10.68 38.14
N ALA A 737 8.80 -9.52 38.38
CA ALA A 737 9.48 -8.22 38.53
C ALA A 737 10.46 -8.17 39.73
N ASN A 738 10.28 -9.06 40.71
CA ASN A 738 11.13 -9.16 41.90
C ASN A 738 12.17 -10.30 41.81
N GLU A 739 12.19 -11.07 40.72
CA GLU A 739 13.17 -12.14 40.51
C GLU A 739 14.45 -11.58 39.90
N LYS A 740 15.62 -12.03 40.37
CA LYS A 740 16.88 -11.64 39.73
C LYS A 740 16.93 -12.26 38.34
N PHE A 741 17.30 -11.47 37.34
CA PHE A 741 17.52 -11.96 35.98
C PHE A 741 18.56 -13.08 35.99
N GLU A 742 18.13 -14.30 35.69
CA GLU A 742 19.04 -15.40 35.45
C GLU A 742 19.66 -15.25 34.06
N ASN A 743 20.97 -15.50 33.95
CA ASN A 743 21.63 -15.53 32.66
C ASN A 743 21.23 -16.82 31.93
N ILE A 744 20.15 -16.74 31.14
CA ILE A 744 19.64 -17.88 30.38
C ILE A 744 20.54 -18.06 29.16
N SER A 745 21.36 -19.10 29.15
CA SER A 745 21.97 -19.55 27.90
C SER A 745 20.89 -20.15 27.02
N PHE A 746 20.73 -19.63 25.80
CA PHE A 746 19.93 -20.29 24.78
C PHE A 746 20.66 -21.59 24.38
N GLU A 747 20.37 -22.66 25.12
CA GLU A 747 21.07 -23.92 24.99
C GLU A 747 20.89 -24.49 23.58
N LEU A 748 22.03 -24.75 22.92
CA LEU A 748 22.09 -25.57 21.71
C LEU A 748 21.89 -27.06 22.02
N ASP A 749 21.56 -27.42 23.26
CA ASP A 749 21.51 -28.81 23.71
C ASP A 749 20.46 -29.64 22.99
N TYR A 750 19.34 -29.01 22.61
CA TYR A 750 18.33 -29.70 21.81
C TYR A 750 18.87 -30.10 20.42
N PHE A 751 19.92 -29.45 19.89
CA PHE A 751 20.56 -29.87 18.65
C PHE A 751 21.33 -31.20 18.79
N LYS A 752 21.81 -31.55 19.99
CA LYS A 752 22.47 -32.85 20.22
C LYS A 752 21.53 -34.00 19.90
N GLY A 753 20.25 -33.85 20.27
CA GLY A 753 19.19 -34.81 19.95
C GLY A 753 18.76 -34.83 18.47
N GLN A 754 19.17 -33.84 17.67
CA GLN A 754 18.80 -33.68 16.24
C GLN A 754 19.95 -34.01 15.28
N GLN A 755 21.02 -34.64 15.78
CA GLN A 755 22.09 -35.15 14.94
C GLN A 755 21.67 -36.48 14.32
N TYR A 756 22.19 -36.77 13.12
CA TYR A 756 22.00 -38.07 12.48
C TYR A 756 22.37 -39.19 13.47
N PRO A 757 21.54 -40.24 13.64
CA PRO A 757 20.40 -40.63 12.79
C PRO A 757 19.04 -39.96 13.08
N ASN A 758 18.94 -39.11 14.09
CA ASN A 758 17.67 -38.53 14.52
C ASN A 758 17.24 -37.36 13.63
N VAL A 759 16.27 -37.58 12.74
CA VAL A 759 15.76 -36.55 11.84
C VAL A 759 14.57 -35.84 12.48
N PRO A 760 14.64 -34.51 12.69
CA PRO A 760 13.51 -33.73 13.18
C PRO A 760 12.43 -33.49 12.11
N GLU A 761 11.18 -33.50 12.53
CA GLU A 761 9.97 -33.27 11.74
C GLU A 761 9.06 -32.25 12.45
N ILE A 762 7.99 -31.83 11.77
CA ILE A 762 6.96 -30.97 12.35
C ILE A 762 5.84 -31.87 12.89
N PHE A 763 5.50 -31.70 14.16
CA PHE A 763 4.42 -32.41 14.82
C PHE A 763 3.33 -31.45 15.27
N GLU A 764 2.06 -31.81 15.05
CA GLU A 764 0.91 -31.12 15.63
C GLU A 764 0.71 -31.59 17.07
N VAL A 765 0.67 -30.65 18.01
CA VAL A 765 0.41 -30.95 19.43
C VAL A 765 -1.08 -30.86 19.73
N GLU A 766 -1.70 -29.79 19.23
CA GLU A 766 -3.13 -29.53 19.28
C GLU A 766 -3.51 -28.72 18.04
N LYS A 767 -4.81 -28.56 17.78
CA LYS A 767 -5.30 -27.84 16.60
C LYS A 767 -4.61 -26.48 16.47
N ASP A 768 -3.96 -26.25 15.33
CA ASP A 768 -3.23 -25.00 15.02
C ASP A 768 -2.06 -24.69 15.98
N HIS A 769 -1.39 -25.72 16.51
CA HIS A 769 -0.17 -25.58 17.31
C HIS A 769 0.83 -26.69 16.95
N TYR A 770 1.97 -26.30 16.39
CA TYR A 770 2.98 -27.18 15.82
C TYR A 770 4.34 -26.96 16.46
N ILE A 771 5.09 -28.05 16.65
CA ILE A 771 6.46 -28.03 17.17
C ILE A 771 7.41 -28.80 16.24
N TYR A 772 8.65 -28.32 16.15
CA TYR A 772 9.70 -28.93 15.34
C TYR A 772 10.69 -29.68 16.24
N GLY A 773 10.78 -30.99 16.08
CA GLY A 773 11.65 -31.82 16.91
C GLY A 773 11.75 -33.25 16.37
N THR A 774 12.54 -34.09 17.02
CA THR A 774 12.52 -35.54 16.74
C THR A 774 11.33 -36.19 17.45
N LYS A 775 10.95 -37.40 17.05
CA LYS A 775 9.83 -38.10 17.71
C LYS A 775 10.03 -38.26 19.22
N ALA A 776 11.25 -38.60 19.64
CA ALA A 776 11.61 -38.68 21.06
C ALA A 776 11.50 -37.33 21.78
N GLN A 777 11.94 -36.24 21.14
CA GLN A 777 11.80 -34.88 21.68
C GLN A 777 10.33 -34.45 21.80
N TYR A 778 9.51 -34.76 20.79
CA TYR A 778 8.08 -34.49 20.84
C TYR A 778 7.42 -35.21 22.02
N ASP A 779 7.70 -36.51 22.19
CA ASP A 779 7.13 -37.31 23.29
C ASP A 779 7.65 -36.86 24.66
N GLU A 780 8.80 -36.18 24.73
CA GLU A 780 9.34 -35.57 25.95
C GLU A 780 8.70 -34.22 26.26
N TRP A 781 8.60 -33.32 25.27
CA TRP A 781 8.13 -31.94 25.46
C TRP A 781 6.62 -31.82 25.64
N VAL A 782 5.84 -32.78 25.12
CA VAL A 782 4.36 -32.76 25.20
C VAL A 782 3.83 -33.34 26.52
N LYS A 783 4.64 -34.12 27.25
CA LYS A 783 4.32 -34.61 28.60
C LYS A 783 4.15 -33.45 29.57
#